data_AF-M8AMH7-F1
#
_entry.id   AF-M8AMH7-F1
#
_cell.length_a   1.000
_cell.length_b   1.000
_cell.length_c   1.000
_cell.angle_alpha   90.00
_cell.angle_beta   90.00
_cell.angle_gamma   90.00
#
_symmetry.space_group_name_H-M   'P 1'
#
loop_
_entity.id
_entity.type
_entity.pdbx_description
1 polymer ?
#
loop_
_entity_poly.entity_id
_entity_poly.type
_entity_poly.pdbx_seq_one_letter_code
_entity_poly.pdbx_strand_id
1 'polypeptide(L)'
;MEAEREIQKGPNENLQGFLDAVDRLRSIERFFSSNRSYSSSDRVLSHVNGLLSKALVKMEGEFQNQLTQRSKPMEPDRLFDCLPSTLRPSAESRSEGGKHPPGGAQSDNHETAEAAVYKPPALIEPKFVPLLAKLAQQLVQAGCQQQCAEIYSEARASALESSLKNLGVEKLSKDEVQKMPWEILESKIGNWIHFMRIAVKLLFAGERQLCDQVFECSQSLRDKCFSAITKNSLATLLSFGEAIAMSKRSPEKLFVLLDMYEIMCELQTEIDTIFVGESCSQMRDSALSLTKCLAQTAQKTFSDFEEAVEKDATKNIHTDGTVHPLTSYVINYVKFLFDYQSTLKQLFQEFKREDGSGSELASVTMSIMQALQNNLDAKAKQYKDPALMHIFLMNNIHYIVKSVRRSEAKDLLGDDWIQRHRRIVQQNANQYRRVAWSKVLQCLSGQGLTSSGGSGQVGSEGGNSSGASRTAVKERSFNLQFEEIYQKQCGWSVPDSELRESLRLAVAEILLPAYRSFQKRFGPLIENSKAPGKYVKHTPEQLELFLGNLFEGKQELDRSDEFELLCICSGLLVTSGLRNFLPGLYNQPFYVEKLLPSGKKAWVLNSFLDIMYRIFHNSFPHIGDKDKVHAHLVDMMLICEEVRHSQSQPLDVSYIMWCELRFAMFTRKKLYPDDEFLAFARIRHEPIKLRVKPQWANTTTRAESAAAQMDVDADEIEEEDADEDCFAGYSLSSSEPSWAKKLKNKMKALFYMQAKEQYRSHVAQKESRRRDKQILRTFGEQISIGSERVITSEAACEVGLPVD
;
A
#
# COMPACT_ATOMS: atom_id res chain seq x y z
N MET A 1 4.38 -50.92 -59.62
CA MET A 1 3.07 -50.72 -60.29
C MET A 1 2.01 -50.06 -59.40
N GLU A 2 1.20 -50.76 -58.59
CA GLU A 2 0.12 -50.09 -57.82
C GLU A 2 0.65 -49.06 -56.81
N ALA A 3 1.49 -49.48 -55.87
CA ALA A 3 2.08 -48.59 -54.87
C ALA A 3 2.85 -47.44 -55.53
N GLU A 4 3.57 -47.74 -56.61
CA GLU A 4 4.31 -46.77 -57.42
C GLU A 4 3.44 -45.68 -58.04
N ARG A 5 2.20 -46.00 -58.47
CA ARG A 5 1.24 -45.00 -58.97
C ARG A 5 0.85 -44.02 -57.86
N GLU A 6 0.60 -44.51 -56.65
CA GLU A 6 0.26 -43.65 -55.51
C GLU A 6 1.47 -42.82 -55.04
N ILE A 7 2.69 -43.38 -55.03
CA ILE A 7 3.91 -42.59 -54.77
C ILE A 7 4.12 -41.50 -55.84
N GLN A 8 3.78 -41.75 -57.11
CA GLN A 8 3.87 -40.76 -58.19
C GLN A 8 2.88 -39.61 -58.01
N LYS A 9 1.60 -39.87 -57.66
CA LYS A 9 0.62 -38.83 -57.30
C LYS A 9 1.10 -37.99 -56.12
N GLY A 10 1.58 -38.64 -55.07
CA GLY A 10 2.04 -37.98 -53.84
C GLY A 10 0.95 -37.80 -52.78
N PRO A 11 1.33 -37.29 -51.60
CA PRO A 11 0.47 -37.27 -50.42
C PRO A 11 -0.74 -36.32 -50.54
N ASN A 12 -0.65 -35.28 -51.36
CA ASN A 12 -1.63 -34.19 -51.41
C ASN A 12 -3.03 -34.62 -51.88
N GLU A 13 -3.13 -35.66 -52.73
CA GLU A 13 -4.41 -36.15 -53.27
C GLU A 13 -5.09 -37.16 -52.32
N ASN A 14 -4.31 -38.10 -51.78
CA ASN A 14 -4.80 -39.14 -50.89
C ASN A 14 -3.69 -39.57 -49.93
N LEU A 15 -3.52 -38.81 -48.86
CA LEU A 15 -2.46 -39.04 -47.87
C LEU A 15 -2.54 -40.43 -47.23
N GLN A 16 -3.74 -40.94 -46.93
CA GLN A 16 -3.89 -42.29 -46.37
C GLN A 16 -3.48 -43.37 -47.38
N GLY A 17 -3.94 -43.30 -48.63
CA GLY A 17 -3.54 -44.24 -49.68
C GLY A 17 -2.05 -44.16 -50.05
N PHE A 18 -1.45 -42.97 -49.97
CA PHE A 18 -0.02 -42.76 -50.14
C PHE A 18 0.78 -43.44 -49.00
N LEU A 19 0.37 -43.27 -47.74
CA LEU A 19 1.03 -43.91 -46.60
C LEU A 19 0.88 -45.45 -46.66
N ASP A 20 -0.29 -45.95 -47.01
CA ASP A 20 -0.53 -47.39 -47.18
C ASP A 20 0.32 -47.96 -48.35
N ALA A 21 0.62 -47.16 -49.38
CA ALA A 21 1.57 -47.52 -50.44
C ALA A 21 3.03 -47.57 -49.96
N VAL A 22 3.45 -46.68 -49.05
CA VAL A 22 4.77 -46.72 -48.39
C VAL A 22 4.91 -47.98 -47.53
N ASP A 23 3.90 -48.31 -46.72
CA ASP A 23 3.90 -49.52 -45.88
C ASP A 23 3.97 -50.80 -46.72
N ARG A 24 3.25 -50.85 -47.86
CA ARG A 24 3.37 -51.94 -48.85
C ARG A 24 4.78 -52.04 -49.43
N LEU A 25 5.40 -50.92 -49.80
CA LEU A 25 6.77 -50.90 -50.35
C LEU A 25 7.79 -51.42 -49.32
N ARG A 26 7.69 -51.01 -48.04
CA ARG A 26 8.53 -51.57 -46.96
C ARG A 26 8.29 -53.05 -46.72
N SER A 27 7.05 -53.53 -46.85
CA SER A 27 6.76 -54.97 -46.73
C SER A 27 7.42 -55.77 -47.88
N ILE A 28 7.44 -55.21 -49.09
CA ILE A 28 8.12 -55.81 -50.25
C ILE A 28 9.64 -55.80 -50.04
N GLU A 29 10.20 -54.66 -49.60
CA GLU A 29 11.62 -54.51 -49.26
C GLU A 29 12.08 -55.59 -48.26
N ARG A 30 11.36 -55.76 -47.14
CA ARG A 30 11.66 -56.80 -46.14
C ARG A 30 11.61 -58.20 -46.75
N PHE A 31 10.57 -58.53 -47.52
CA PHE A 31 10.40 -59.84 -48.12
C PHE A 31 11.55 -60.21 -49.06
N PHE A 32 11.95 -59.31 -49.97
CA PHE A 32 13.07 -59.56 -50.89
C PHE A 32 14.45 -59.46 -50.22
N SER A 33 14.56 -58.70 -49.12
CA SER A 33 15.78 -58.65 -48.30
C SER A 33 16.02 -59.96 -47.55
N SER A 34 14.95 -60.62 -47.06
CA SER A 34 15.01 -61.95 -46.46
C SER A 34 15.19 -63.06 -47.49
N ASN A 35 14.57 -62.94 -48.67
CA ASN A 35 14.59 -63.97 -49.72
C ASN A 35 15.53 -63.62 -50.89
N ARG A 36 16.83 -63.44 -50.62
CA ARG A 36 17.84 -63.15 -51.66
C ARG A 36 18.08 -64.27 -52.68
N SER A 37 17.43 -65.42 -52.55
CA SER A 37 17.57 -66.57 -53.45
C SER A 37 16.96 -66.37 -54.85
N TYR A 38 16.11 -65.36 -55.05
CA TYR A 38 15.52 -65.09 -56.37
C TYR A 38 16.43 -64.20 -57.23
N SER A 39 16.63 -64.58 -58.49
CA SER A 39 17.48 -63.86 -59.47
C SER A 39 17.04 -62.43 -59.80
N SER A 40 15.80 -62.06 -59.45
CA SER A 40 15.25 -60.72 -59.61
C SER A 40 15.37 -59.84 -58.36
N SER A 41 15.78 -60.38 -57.21
CA SER A 41 15.72 -59.68 -55.90
C SER A 41 16.45 -58.34 -55.93
N ASP A 42 17.69 -58.29 -56.42
CA ASP A 42 18.49 -57.05 -56.42
C ASP A 42 17.87 -55.94 -57.29
N ARG A 43 17.23 -56.31 -58.42
CA ARG A 43 16.53 -55.35 -59.28
C ARG A 43 15.26 -54.81 -58.63
N VAL A 44 14.51 -55.69 -57.96
CA VAL A 44 13.29 -55.30 -57.23
C VAL A 44 13.64 -54.42 -56.03
N LEU A 45 14.66 -54.79 -55.24
CA LEU A 45 15.15 -53.99 -54.11
C LEU A 45 15.65 -52.62 -54.57
N SER A 46 16.43 -52.53 -55.65
CA SER A 46 16.89 -51.25 -56.20
C SER A 46 15.73 -50.34 -56.61
N HIS A 47 14.71 -50.88 -57.31
CA HIS A 47 13.51 -50.12 -57.69
C HIS A 47 12.67 -49.69 -56.48
N VAL A 48 12.43 -50.60 -55.54
CA VAL A 48 11.68 -50.31 -54.31
C VAL A 48 12.37 -49.26 -53.46
N ASN A 49 13.69 -49.34 -53.30
CA ASN A 49 14.48 -48.34 -52.58
C ASN A 49 14.42 -46.97 -53.28
N GLY A 50 14.53 -46.94 -54.62
CA GLY A 50 14.35 -45.71 -55.39
C GLY A 50 12.95 -45.09 -55.26
N LEU A 51 11.90 -45.90 -55.10
CA LEU A 51 10.54 -45.43 -54.81
C LEU A 51 10.39 -44.96 -53.36
N LEU A 52 10.98 -45.67 -52.39
CA LEU A 52 10.98 -45.29 -50.98
C LEU A 52 11.71 -43.96 -50.75
N SER A 53 12.88 -43.74 -51.36
CA SER A 53 13.57 -42.44 -51.30
C SER A 53 12.73 -41.30 -51.90
N LYS A 54 12.03 -41.52 -53.02
CA LYS A 54 11.09 -40.54 -53.57
C LYS A 54 9.88 -40.30 -52.67
N ALA A 55 9.39 -41.34 -52.00
CA ALA A 55 8.29 -41.22 -51.06
C ALA A 55 8.70 -40.42 -49.81
N LEU A 56 9.92 -40.64 -49.31
CA LEU A 56 10.47 -39.93 -48.14
C LEU A 56 10.53 -38.42 -48.35
N VAL A 57 11.14 -37.95 -49.44
CA VAL A 57 11.18 -36.51 -49.77
C VAL A 57 9.78 -35.90 -49.87
N LYS A 58 8.79 -36.66 -50.39
CA LYS A 58 7.39 -36.22 -50.42
C LYS A 58 6.73 -36.20 -49.03
N MET A 59 7.05 -37.14 -48.14
CA MET A 59 6.56 -37.14 -46.75
C MET A 59 7.17 -36.00 -45.93
N GLU A 60 8.46 -35.72 -46.10
CA GLU A 60 9.15 -34.59 -45.47
C GLU A 60 8.48 -33.27 -45.87
N GLY A 61 8.27 -33.06 -47.18
CA GLY A 61 7.57 -31.88 -47.69
C GLY A 61 6.12 -31.75 -47.22
N GLU A 62 5.37 -32.85 -47.13
CA GLU A 62 4.00 -32.82 -46.61
C GLU A 62 3.95 -32.56 -45.10
N PHE A 63 4.85 -33.17 -44.33
CA PHE A 63 4.98 -32.92 -42.90
C PHE A 63 5.30 -31.45 -42.61
N GLN A 64 6.24 -30.87 -43.37
CA GLN A 64 6.54 -29.44 -43.33
C GLN A 64 5.32 -28.59 -43.71
N ASN A 65 4.62 -28.91 -44.82
CA ASN A 65 3.42 -28.17 -45.23
C ASN A 65 2.31 -28.18 -44.16
N GLN A 66 2.00 -29.34 -43.58
CA GLN A 66 0.98 -29.45 -42.52
C GLN A 66 1.38 -28.67 -41.27
N LEU A 67 2.65 -28.72 -40.87
CA LEU A 67 3.17 -27.94 -39.75
C LEU A 67 3.12 -26.43 -40.01
N THR A 68 3.56 -25.96 -41.18
CA THR A 68 3.55 -24.53 -41.54
C THR A 68 2.13 -23.96 -41.65
N GLN A 69 1.16 -24.72 -42.16
CA GLN A 69 -0.23 -24.27 -42.28
C GLN A 69 -0.99 -24.23 -40.94
N ARG A 70 -0.58 -25.05 -39.97
CA ARG A 70 -1.33 -25.30 -38.72
C ARG A 70 -0.65 -24.79 -37.46
N SER A 71 0.66 -24.58 -37.47
CA SER A 71 1.39 -23.97 -36.36
C SER A 71 1.25 -22.46 -36.38
N LYS A 72 0.02 -22.00 -36.09
CA LYS A 72 -0.28 -20.58 -35.95
C LYS A 72 0.08 -20.10 -34.55
N PRO A 73 0.53 -18.84 -34.39
CA PRO A 73 0.65 -18.22 -33.07
C PRO A 73 -0.71 -18.25 -32.33
N MET A 74 -0.66 -18.34 -31.01
CA MET A 74 -1.83 -18.15 -30.17
C MET A 74 -2.08 -16.67 -29.91
N GLU A 75 -3.34 -16.27 -30.10
CA GLU A 75 -3.79 -14.92 -29.72
C GLU A 75 -4.00 -14.82 -28.20
N PRO A 76 -3.70 -13.66 -27.59
CA PRO A 76 -3.80 -13.45 -26.14
C PRO A 76 -5.19 -13.81 -25.56
N ASP A 77 -6.28 -13.41 -26.23
CA ASP A 77 -7.66 -13.72 -25.82
C ASP A 77 -7.86 -15.21 -25.52
N ARG A 78 -7.34 -16.09 -26.38
CA ARG A 78 -7.45 -17.55 -26.23
C ARG A 78 -6.59 -18.11 -25.09
N LEU A 79 -5.51 -17.41 -24.72
CA LEU A 79 -4.71 -17.76 -23.55
C LEU A 79 -5.43 -17.32 -22.27
N PHE A 80 -6.06 -16.14 -22.27
CA PHE A 80 -6.86 -15.66 -21.15
C PHE A 80 -8.11 -16.52 -20.90
N ASP A 81 -8.77 -17.03 -21.94
CA ASP A 81 -9.85 -18.03 -21.81
C ASP A 81 -9.39 -19.31 -21.08
N CYS A 82 -8.11 -19.68 -21.19
CA CYS A 82 -7.53 -20.86 -20.53
C CYS A 82 -7.10 -20.61 -19.08
N LEU A 83 -7.18 -19.36 -18.59
CA LEU A 83 -6.92 -19.01 -17.20
C LEU A 83 -8.13 -19.29 -16.29
N PRO A 84 -7.89 -19.62 -15.01
CA PRO A 84 -8.91 -19.62 -13.96
C PRO A 84 -9.67 -18.29 -13.88
N SER A 85 -10.95 -18.34 -13.48
CA SER A 85 -11.86 -17.19 -13.44
C SER A 85 -11.31 -15.98 -12.67
N THR A 86 -10.50 -16.23 -11.63
CA THR A 86 -9.84 -15.22 -10.78
C THR A 86 -8.66 -14.50 -11.42
N LEU A 87 -8.12 -15.01 -12.53
CA LEU A 87 -6.94 -14.48 -13.22
C LEU A 87 -7.24 -13.95 -14.63
N ARG A 88 -8.51 -13.96 -15.05
CA ARG A 88 -8.91 -13.40 -16.34
C ARG A 88 -8.96 -11.86 -16.28
N PRO A 89 -8.39 -11.15 -17.27
CA PRO A 89 -8.71 -9.74 -17.49
C PRO A 89 -10.23 -9.57 -17.65
N SER A 90 -10.84 -8.61 -16.94
CA SER A 90 -12.29 -8.39 -17.03
C SER A 90 -12.69 -7.99 -18.44
N ALA A 91 -13.51 -8.82 -19.10
CA ALA A 91 -13.95 -8.60 -20.46
C ALA A 91 -15.04 -7.52 -20.55
N GLU A 92 -14.65 -6.24 -20.54
CA GLU A 92 -15.57 -5.17 -20.96
C GLU A 92 -15.82 -5.25 -22.49
N SER A 93 -17.09 -5.17 -22.89
CA SER A 93 -17.60 -5.00 -24.27
C SER A 93 -17.56 -6.20 -25.26
N ARG A 94 -18.46 -7.18 -25.05
CA ARG A 94 -19.21 -7.78 -26.18
C ARG A 94 -20.69 -7.90 -25.87
N SER A 95 -21.47 -6.99 -26.45
CA SER A 95 -22.93 -7.06 -26.47
C SER A 95 -23.42 -7.85 -27.69
N GLU A 96 -24.16 -8.93 -27.49
CA GLU A 96 -25.22 -9.36 -28.40
C GLU A 96 -26.24 -10.22 -27.65
N GLY A 97 -27.54 -9.93 -27.84
CA GLY A 97 -28.60 -10.34 -26.90
C GLY A 97 -29.38 -11.60 -27.30
N GLY A 98 -29.94 -12.30 -26.30
CA GLY A 98 -30.72 -13.53 -26.52
C GLY A 98 -31.55 -14.00 -25.33
N LYS A 99 -32.67 -13.30 -25.05
CA LYS A 99 -33.89 -13.70 -24.30
C LYS A 99 -33.83 -14.90 -23.32
N HIS A 100 -34.14 -14.62 -22.04
CA HIS A 100 -34.65 -15.60 -21.06
C HIS A 100 -35.94 -16.34 -21.51
N PRO A 101 -36.25 -17.49 -20.89
CA PRO A 101 -37.24 -17.52 -19.79
C PRO A 101 -36.72 -18.15 -18.48
N PRO A 102 -37.45 -18.01 -17.34
CA PRO A 102 -36.96 -18.38 -16.01
C PRO A 102 -37.50 -19.73 -15.49
N GLY A 103 -36.78 -20.34 -14.56
CA GLY A 103 -37.20 -21.49 -13.75
C GLY A 103 -36.17 -21.75 -12.65
N GLY A 104 -36.58 -21.77 -11.38
CA GLY A 104 -35.66 -21.70 -10.24
C GLY A 104 -35.42 -23.02 -9.51
N ALA A 105 -34.38 -23.03 -8.68
CA ALA A 105 -34.28 -23.83 -7.46
C ALA A 105 -33.19 -23.24 -6.55
N GLN A 106 -33.42 -23.25 -5.23
CA GLN A 106 -32.39 -22.93 -4.24
C GLN A 106 -31.42 -24.11 -4.10
N SER A 107 -30.13 -23.84 -3.89
CA SER A 107 -29.19 -24.77 -3.25
C SER A 107 -28.06 -23.97 -2.61
N ASP A 108 -27.67 -24.36 -1.40
CA ASP A 108 -26.63 -23.70 -0.62
C ASP A 108 -25.23 -23.88 -1.24
N ASN A 109 -24.50 -22.77 -1.44
CA ASN A 109 -23.09 -22.81 -1.81
C ASN A 109 -22.20 -22.91 -0.56
N HIS A 110 -21.79 -24.13 -0.24
CA HIS A 110 -20.53 -24.35 0.47
C HIS A 110 -19.38 -24.18 -0.54
N GLU A 111 -18.76 -23.00 -0.60
CA GLU A 111 -17.55 -22.80 -1.40
C GLU A 111 -16.32 -23.46 -0.75
N THR A 112 -16.18 -24.76 -0.98
CA THR A 112 -14.84 -25.38 -1.00
C THR A 112 -14.03 -24.75 -2.12
N ALA A 113 -12.81 -24.29 -1.81
CA ALA A 113 -11.90 -23.71 -2.78
C ALA A 113 -11.60 -24.71 -3.92
N GLU A 114 -12.22 -24.52 -5.08
CA GLU A 114 -11.84 -25.24 -6.29
C GLU A 114 -10.39 -24.86 -6.64
N ALA A 115 -9.52 -25.87 -6.74
CA ALA A 115 -8.15 -25.67 -7.19
C ALA A 115 -8.17 -25.00 -8.56
N ALA A 116 -7.43 -23.92 -8.74
CA ALA A 116 -7.46 -23.09 -9.95
C ALA A 116 -6.96 -23.88 -11.18
N VAL A 117 -7.86 -24.56 -11.90
CA VAL A 117 -7.50 -25.48 -12.99
C VAL A 117 -7.09 -24.72 -14.25
N TYR A 118 -5.78 -24.62 -14.47
CA TYR A 118 -5.22 -24.27 -15.77
C TYR A 118 -5.49 -25.39 -16.77
N LYS A 119 -6.04 -25.05 -17.94
CA LYS A 119 -6.32 -26.01 -19.02
C LYS A 119 -5.39 -25.69 -20.21
N PRO A 120 -4.35 -26.50 -20.47
CA PRO A 120 -3.45 -26.27 -21.59
C PRO A 120 -4.24 -26.19 -22.91
N PRO A 121 -4.01 -25.15 -23.74
CA PRO A 121 -4.76 -24.94 -24.97
C PRO A 121 -4.39 -25.97 -26.04
N ALA A 122 -5.36 -26.33 -26.88
CA ALA A 122 -5.10 -27.08 -28.11
C ALA A 122 -4.32 -26.21 -29.12
N LEU A 123 -3.00 -26.39 -29.15
CA LEU A 123 -2.06 -25.64 -29.99
C LEU A 123 -2.15 -25.98 -31.48
N ILE A 124 -2.63 -27.18 -31.80
CA ILE A 124 -3.03 -27.63 -33.13
C ILE A 124 -4.42 -28.25 -32.98
N GLU A 125 -5.30 -28.09 -33.98
CA GLU A 125 -6.62 -28.71 -33.97
C GLU A 125 -6.49 -30.25 -33.81
N PRO A 126 -7.11 -30.87 -32.77
CA PRO A 126 -6.85 -32.27 -32.39
C PRO A 126 -7.01 -33.29 -33.53
N LYS A 127 -7.93 -33.04 -34.48
CA LYS A 127 -8.19 -33.89 -35.65
C LYS A 127 -6.97 -34.09 -36.58
N PHE A 128 -5.95 -33.23 -36.50
CA PHE A 128 -4.74 -33.34 -37.31
C PHE A 128 -3.53 -33.89 -36.55
N VAL A 129 -3.59 -34.01 -35.22
CA VAL A 129 -2.47 -34.55 -34.44
C VAL A 129 -2.16 -36.02 -34.78
N PRO A 130 -3.15 -36.94 -34.94
CA PRO A 130 -2.90 -38.31 -35.39
C PRO A 130 -2.24 -38.38 -36.78
N LEU A 131 -2.49 -37.40 -37.65
CA LEU A 131 -1.89 -37.32 -38.97
C LEU A 131 -0.40 -36.95 -38.90
N LEU A 132 -0.08 -35.94 -38.08
CA LEU A 132 1.30 -35.55 -37.80
C LEU A 132 2.07 -36.70 -37.12
N ALA A 133 1.43 -37.40 -36.17
CA ALA A 133 2.01 -38.56 -35.51
C ALA A 133 2.32 -39.70 -36.50
N LYS A 134 1.38 -40.03 -37.41
CA LYS A 134 1.62 -41.06 -38.44
C LYS A 134 2.74 -40.66 -39.41
N LEU A 135 2.81 -39.40 -39.82
CA LEU A 135 3.92 -38.88 -40.66
C LEU A 135 5.27 -38.94 -39.92
N ALA A 136 5.33 -38.47 -38.68
CA ALA A 136 6.53 -38.51 -37.84
C ALA A 136 7.01 -39.96 -37.63
N GLN A 137 6.11 -40.88 -37.27
CA GLN A 137 6.41 -42.30 -37.13
C GLN A 137 7.02 -42.89 -38.42
N GLN A 138 6.48 -42.53 -39.58
CA GLN A 138 6.94 -43.00 -40.89
C GLN A 138 8.32 -42.45 -41.27
N LEU A 139 8.63 -41.20 -40.91
CA LEU A 139 9.96 -40.61 -41.09
C LEU A 139 10.99 -41.24 -40.13
N VAL A 140 10.62 -41.47 -38.87
CA VAL A 140 11.48 -42.12 -37.87
C VAL A 140 11.82 -43.56 -38.27
N GLN A 141 10.84 -44.34 -38.73
CA GLN A 141 11.07 -45.70 -39.23
C GLN A 141 12.00 -45.77 -40.46
N ALA A 142 12.16 -44.68 -41.20
CA ALA A 142 13.10 -44.59 -42.32
C ALA A 142 14.50 -44.10 -41.95
N GLY A 143 14.74 -43.76 -40.68
CA GLY A 143 15.99 -43.15 -40.23
C GLY A 143 16.06 -41.62 -40.36
N CYS A 144 15.07 -40.96 -40.99
CA CYS A 144 14.97 -39.50 -41.14
C CYS A 144 14.60 -38.77 -39.83
N GLN A 145 14.94 -39.34 -38.67
CA GLN A 145 14.56 -38.83 -37.34
C GLN A 145 15.09 -37.41 -37.06
N GLN A 146 16.28 -37.07 -37.58
CA GLN A 146 16.87 -35.75 -37.40
C GLN A 146 16.13 -34.67 -38.21
N GLN A 147 15.89 -34.90 -39.49
CA GLN A 147 15.12 -33.98 -40.35
C GLN A 147 13.70 -33.79 -39.82
N CYS A 148 13.07 -34.87 -39.34
CA CYS A 148 11.77 -34.81 -38.69
C CYS A 148 11.79 -33.93 -37.42
N ALA A 149 12.86 -34.01 -36.62
CA ALA A 149 13.04 -33.15 -35.44
C ALA A 149 13.22 -31.68 -35.82
N GLU A 150 14.06 -31.40 -36.82
CA GLU A 150 14.39 -30.05 -37.29
C GLU A 150 13.13 -29.37 -37.86
N ILE A 151 12.43 -30.00 -38.81
CA ILE A 151 11.19 -29.49 -39.41
C ILE A 151 10.11 -29.22 -38.35
N TYR A 152 9.92 -30.15 -37.40
CA TYR A 152 8.93 -30.00 -36.34
C TYR A 152 9.30 -28.88 -35.37
N SER A 153 10.54 -28.88 -34.88
CA SER A 153 10.96 -27.91 -33.87
C SER A 153 11.06 -26.49 -34.40
N GLU A 154 11.51 -26.28 -35.63
CA GLU A 154 11.54 -24.94 -36.27
C GLU A 154 10.13 -24.34 -36.39
N ALA A 155 9.17 -25.12 -36.91
CA ALA A 155 7.79 -24.66 -37.10
C ALA A 155 7.08 -24.36 -35.77
N ARG A 156 7.26 -25.21 -34.75
CA ARG A 156 6.68 -25.01 -33.41
C ARG A 156 7.37 -23.89 -32.63
N ALA A 157 8.71 -23.80 -32.67
CA ALA A 157 9.47 -22.72 -32.02
C ALA A 157 9.03 -21.34 -32.53
N SER A 158 8.94 -21.18 -33.86
CA SER A 158 8.50 -19.93 -34.49
C SER A 158 7.08 -19.52 -34.07
N ALA A 159 6.15 -20.48 -33.99
CA ALA A 159 4.79 -20.24 -33.50
C ALA A 159 4.76 -19.86 -32.00
N LEU A 160 5.56 -20.54 -31.17
CA LEU A 160 5.66 -20.29 -29.73
C LEU A 160 6.29 -18.91 -29.43
N GLU A 161 7.41 -18.59 -30.05
CA GLU A 161 8.08 -17.27 -29.93
C GLU A 161 7.14 -16.14 -30.37
N SER A 162 6.41 -16.34 -31.46
CA SER A 162 5.38 -15.38 -31.94
C SER A 162 4.21 -15.23 -30.97
N SER A 163 3.78 -16.32 -30.32
CA SER A 163 2.71 -16.30 -29.31
C SER A 163 3.11 -15.48 -28.08
N LEU A 164 4.33 -15.68 -27.59
CA LEU A 164 4.88 -14.89 -26.47
C LEU A 164 5.05 -13.42 -26.84
N LYS A 165 5.49 -13.13 -28.07
CA LYS A 165 5.58 -11.77 -28.58
C LYS A 165 4.21 -11.08 -28.65
N ASN A 166 3.17 -11.78 -29.13
CA ASN A 166 1.80 -11.27 -29.17
C ASN A 166 1.23 -11.03 -27.76
N LEU A 167 1.64 -11.82 -26.77
CA LEU A 167 1.27 -11.62 -25.36
C LEU A 167 1.93 -10.37 -24.74
N GLY A 168 3.01 -9.85 -25.33
CA GLY A 168 3.76 -8.68 -24.85
C GLY A 168 5.15 -9.01 -24.27
N VAL A 169 5.67 -10.22 -24.47
CA VAL A 169 7.04 -10.60 -24.07
C VAL A 169 8.05 -9.95 -25.00
N GLU A 170 8.64 -8.86 -24.54
CA GLU A 170 9.73 -8.15 -25.22
C GLU A 170 11.10 -8.70 -24.81
N LYS A 171 12.00 -8.89 -25.78
CA LYS A 171 13.41 -9.20 -25.51
C LYS A 171 14.17 -7.91 -25.20
N LEU A 172 14.23 -7.55 -23.92
CA LEU A 172 14.95 -6.38 -23.42
C LEU A 172 16.39 -6.74 -23.04
N SER A 173 17.34 -5.85 -23.37
CA SER A 173 18.74 -5.98 -22.93
C SER A 173 18.95 -5.49 -21.50
N LYS A 174 20.05 -5.92 -20.87
CA LYS A 174 20.43 -5.50 -19.51
C LYS A 174 20.58 -3.98 -19.40
N ASP A 175 21.10 -3.33 -20.45
CA ASP A 175 21.29 -1.87 -20.50
C ASP A 175 19.98 -1.09 -20.65
N GLU A 176 19.00 -1.61 -21.40
CA GLU A 176 17.67 -1.00 -21.53
C GLU A 176 16.91 -1.08 -20.21
N VAL A 177 16.94 -2.24 -19.55
CA VAL A 177 16.34 -2.47 -18.23
C VAL A 177 16.95 -1.52 -17.17
N GLN A 178 18.28 -1.34 -17.16
CA GLN A 178 18.94 -0.45 -16.20
C GLN A 178 18.66 1.04 -16.41
N LYS A 179 18.32 1.46 -17.64
CA LYS A 179 18.02 2.87 -17.98
C LYS A 179 16.52 3.21 -17.90
N MET A 180 15.66 2.22 -17.67
CA MET A 180 14.21 2.39 -17.65
C MET A 180 13.74 3.15 -16.39
N PRO A 181 12.78 4.09 -16.49
CA PRO A 181 12.10 4.67 -15.34
C PRO A 181 11.45 3.60 -14.46
N TRP A 182 11.46 3.79 -13.14
CA TRP A 182 11.00 2.77 -12.20
C TRP A 182 9.52 2.43 -12.39
N GLU A 183 8.67 3.42 -12.63
CA GLU A 183 7.23 3.28 -12.76
C GLU A 183 6.84 2.40 -13.96
N ILE A 184 7.62 2.48 -15.05
CA ILE A 184 7.46 1.64 -16.24
C ILE A 184 8.03 0.24 -15.96
N LEU A 185 9.14 0.16 -15.25
CA LEU A 185 9.81 -1.10 -14.93
C LEU A 185 8.97 -1.96 -13.98
N GLU A 186 8.40 -1.38 -12.94
CA GLU A 186 7.48 -2.01 -11.98
C GLU A 186 6.26 -2.61 -12.70
N SER A 187 5.62 -1.82 -13.60
CA SER A 187 4.54 -2.31 -14.45
C SER A 187 4.97 -3.47 -15.37
N LYS A 188 6.18 -3.40 -15.97
CA LYS A 188 6.72 -4.51 -16.78
C LYS A 188 7.06 -5.76 -15.95
N ILE A 189 7.46 -5.63 -14.69
CA ILE A 189 7.67 -6.79 -13.80
C ILE A 189 6.32 -7.45 -13.45
N GLY A 190 5.30 -6.66 -13.12
CA GLY A 190 3.94 -7.18 -12.93
C GLY A 190 3.41 -7.94 -14.16
N ASN A 191 3.63 -7.39 -15.35
CA ASN A 191 3.31 -8.10 -16.60
C ASN A 191 4.14 -9.39 -16.79
N TRP A 192 5.46 -9.35 -16.49
CA TRP A 192 6.32 -10.53 -16.57
C TRP A 192 5.86 -11.66 -15.64
N ILE A 193 5.39 -11.34 -14.43
CA ILE A 193 4.78 -12.29 -13.49
C ILE A 193 3.61 -13.05 -14.13
N HIS A 194 2.70 -12.33 -14.80
CA HIS A 194 1.58 -12.94 -15.51
C HIS A 194 2.04 -13.74 -16.74
N PHE A 195 2.98 -13.21 -17.52
CA PHE A 195 3.50 -13.86 -18.72
C PHE A 195 4.25 -15.15 -18.40
N MET A 196 5.00 -15.19 -17.29
CA MET A 196 5.73 -16.39 -16.85
C MET A 196 4.77 -17.50 -16.43
N ARG A 197 3.69 -17.18 -15.69
CA ARG A 197 2.61 -18.14 -15.37
C ARG A 197 1.94 -18.69 -16.64
N ILE A 198 1.58 -17.82 -17.60
CA ILE A 198 0.96 -18.22 -18.88
C ILE A 198 1.92 -19.10 -19.70
N ALA A 199 3.20 -18.71 -19.78
CA ALA A 199 4.21 -19.45 -20.52
C ALA A 199 4.39 -20.87 -19.97
N VAL A 200 4.57 -21.04 -18.66
CA VAL A 200 4.76 -22.36 -18.04
C VAL A 200 3.48 -23.18 -18.03
N LYS A 201 2.39 -22.67 -17.43
CA LYS A 201 1.19 -23.48 -17.15
C LYS A 201 0.30 -23.71 -18.36
N LEU A 202 0.42 -22.92 -19.44
CA LEU A 202 -0.37 -23.07 -20.66
C LEU A 202 0.49 -23.42 -21.88
N LEU A 203 1.44 -22.57 -22.27
CA LEU A 203 2.16 -22.73 -23.54
C LEU A 203 3.15 -23.92 -23.52
N PHE A 204 4.06 -23.98 -22.54
CA PHE A 204 5.02 -25.09 -22.43
C PHE A 204 4.33 -26.40 -22.06
N ALA A 205 3.31 -26.37 -21.20
CA ALA A 205 2.45 -27.53 -20.92
C ALA A 205 1.75 -28.05 -22.20
N GLY A 206 1.22 -27.16 -23.04
CA GLY A 206 0.59 -27.50 -24.32
C GLY A 206 1.57 -28.07 -25.34
N GLU A 207 2.77 -27.47 -25.47
CA GLU A 207 3.82 -27.99 -26.36
C GLU A 207 4.33 -29.36 -25.89
N ARG A 208 4.39 -29.59 -24.56
CA ARG A 208 4.73 -30.89 -24.00
C ARG A 208 3.72 -31.94 -24.42
N GLN A 209 2.43 -31.69 -24.18
CA GLN A 209 1.33 -32.58 -24.58
C GLN A 209 1.29 -32.83 -26.09
N LEU A 210 1.60 -31.83 -26.92
CA LEU A 210 1.63 -31.98 -28.37
C LEU A 210 2.85 -32.83 -28.81
N CYS A 211 4.02 -32.61 -28.23
CA CYS A 211 5.20 -33.45 -28.47
C CYS A 211 4.98 -34.89 -28.00
N ASP A 212 4.28 -35.10 -26.88
CA ASP A 212 3.85 -36.41 -26.40
C ASP A 212 2.98 -37.15 -27.42
N GLN A 213 1.98 -36.49 -28.00
CA GLN A 213 1.05 -37.09 -28.99
C GLN A 213 1.68 -37.29 -30.39
N VAL A 214 2.59 -36.41 -30.82
CA VAL A 214 3.22 -36.53 -32.15
C VAL A 214 4.36 -37.56 -32.17
N PHE A 215 5.07 -37.73 -31.04
CA PHE A 215 6.25 -38.59 -30.95
C PHE A 215 6.09 -39.76 -29.99
N GLU A 216 4.87 -40.31 -29.84
CA GLU A 216 4.60 -41.54 -29.08
C GLU A 216 5.56 -42.70 -29.43
N CYS A 217 6.04 -42.75 -30.68
CA CYS A 217 6.98 -43.77 -31.15
C CYS A 217 8.43 -43.61 -30.67
N SER A 218 8.83 -42.48 -30.08
CA SER A 218 10.21 -42.27 -29.61
C SER A 218 10.34 -41.18 -28.53
N GLN A 219 10.53 -41.62 -27.28
CA GLN A 219 10.80 -40.73 -26.14
C GLN A 219 12.04 -39.83 -26.34
N SER A 220 13.14 -40.37 -26.88
CA SER A 220 14.36 -39.57 -27.11
C SER A 220 14.12 -38.44 -28.12
N LEU A 221 13.29 -38.69 -29.14
CA LEU A 221 12.95 -37.68 -30.13
C LEU A 221 12.02 -36.62 -29.54
N ARG A 222 10.99 -37.04 -28.78
CA ARG A 222 10.09 -36.14 -28.06
C ARG A 222 10.84 -35.13 -27.19
N ASP A 223 11.70 -35.62 -26.29
CA ASP A 223 12.37 -34.76 -25.30
C ASP A 223 13.38 -33.81 -25.99
N LYS A 224 13.98 -34.22 -27.11
CA LYS A 224 14.83 -33.37 -27.97
C LYS A 224 14.03 -32.29 -28.71
N CYS A 225 12.90 -32.66 -29.33
CA CYS A 225 12.04 -31.72 -30.06
C CYS A 225 11.48 -30.66 -29.11
N PHE A 226 10.94 -31.10 -27.97
CA PHE A 226 10.42 -30.20 -26.93
C PHE A 226 11.50 -29.21 -26.46
N SER A 227 12.70 -29.71 -26.13
CA SER A 227 13.84 -28.88 -25.73
C SER A 227 14.21 -27.83 -26.78
N ALA A 228 14.31 -28.23 -28.06
CA ALA A 228 14.60 -27.31 -29.16
C ALA A 228 13.53 -26.21 -29.31
N ILE A 229 12.25 -26.54 -29.12
CA ILE A 229 11.11 -25.62 -29.23
C ILE A 229 11.12 -24.57 -28.13
N THR A 230 11.29 -24.99 -26.88
CA THR A 230 11.12 -24.11 -25.71
C THR A 230 12.36 -23.29 -25.37
N LYS A 231 13.55 -23.72 -25.80
CA LYS A 231 14.84 -23.16 -25.37
C LYS A 231 14.93 -21.63 -25.52
N ASN A 232 14.65 -21.09 -26.70
CA ASN A 232 14.75 -19.64 -26.97
C ASN A 232 13.70 -18.83 -26.21
N SER A 233 12.47 -19.36 -26.17
CA SER A 233 11.32 -18.77 -25.49
C SER A 233 11.55 -18.66 -23.98
N LEU A 234 11.97 -19.74 -23.34
CA LEU A 234 12.33 -19.75 -21.91
C LEU A 234 13.55 -18.85 -21.64
N ALA A 235 14.60 -18.93 -22.46
CA ALA A 235 15.78 -18.08 -22.29
C ALA A 235 15.44 -16.58 -22.39
N THR A 236 14.49 -16.20 -23.25
CA THR A 236 14.02 -14.81 -23.36
C THR A 236 13.28 -14.37 -22.08
N LEU A 237 12.35 -15.20 -21.58
CA LEU A 237 11.65 -14.94 -20.32
C LEU A 237 12.61 -14.82 -19.12
N LEU A 238 13.54 -15.76 -18.96
CA LEU A 238 14.52 -15.75 -17.87
C LEU A 238 15.49 -14.57 -17.97
N SER A 239 15.89 -14.17 -19.19
CA SER A 239 16.84 -13.06 -19.40
C SER A 239 16.33 -11.71 -18.88
N PHE A 240 15.01 -11.48 -18.89
CA PHE A 240 14.41 -10.31 -18.25
C PHE A 240 14.59 -10.38 -16.73
N GLY A 241 14.25 -11.51 -16.12
CA GLY A 241 14.46 -11.73 -14.68
C GLY A 241 15.92 -11.57 -14.24
N GLU A 242 16.87 -12.08 -15.02
CA GLU A 242 18.29 -11.87 -14.78
C GLU A 242 18.68 -10.38 -14.86
N ALA A 243 18.11 -9.63 -15.80
CA ALA A 243 18.37 -8.20 -15.93
C ALA A 243 17.86 -7.40 -14.72
N ILE A 244 16.71 -7.76 -14.16
CA ILE A 244 16.18 -7.18 -12.92
C ILE A 244 17.07 -7.55 -11.73
N ALA A 245 17.42 -8.83 -11.58
CA ALA A 245 18.26 -9.34 -10.49
C ALA A 245 19.69 -8.75 -10.49
N MET A 246 20.18 -8.31 -11.65
CA MET A 246 21.47 -7.61 -11.86
C MET A 246 21.33 -6.08 -11.94
N SER A 247 20.13 -5.52 -11.76
CA SER A 247 19.92 -4.08 -11.78
C SER A 247 20.44 -3.41 -10.49
N LYS A 248 20.47 -2.08 -10.46
CA LYS A 248 20.83 -1.33 -9.24
C LYS A 248 19.82 -1.67 -8.13
N ARG A 249 20.32 -2.34 -7.07
CA ARG A 249 19.61 -2.65 -5.83
C ARG A 249 19.18 -1.37 -5.12
N SER A 250 17.97 -1.37 -4.58
CA SER A 250 17.51 -0.40 -3.57
C SER A 250 16.38 -1.03 -2.75
N PRO A 251 16.10 -0.52 -1.53
CA PRO A 251 15.10 -1.11 -0.64
C PRO A 251 13.70 -1.17 -1.26
N GLU A 252 13.31 -0.13 -2.00
CA GLU A 252 11.98 0.00 -2.60
C GLU A 252 11.70 -1.12 -3.63
N LYS A 253 12.75 -1.59 -4.32
CA LYS A 253 12.65 -2.66 -5.31
C LYS A 253 12.53 -4.06 -4.68
N LEU A 254 12.79 -4.21 -3.38
CA LEU A 254 12.84 -5.52 -2.73
C LEU A 254 11.52 -6.26 -2.87
N PHE A 255 10.38 -5.59 -2.64
CA PHE A 255 9.06 -6.21 -2.66
C PHE A 255 8.74 -6.80 -4.04
N VAL A 256 8.95 -6.02 -5.09
CA VAL A 256 8.78 -6.45 -6.49
C VAL A 256 9.77 -7.58 -6.87
N LEU A 257 10.97 -7.61 -6.28
CA LEU A 257 11.92 -8.71 -6.45
C LEU A 257 11.47 -9.99 -5.73
N LEU A 258 10.80 -9.85 -4.57
CA LEU A 258 10.17 -10.96 -3.84
C LEU A 258 8.98 -11.52 -4.63
N ASP A 259 8.14 -10.68 -5.23
CA ASP A 259 7.07 -11.12 -6.13
C ASP A 259 7.62 -12.01 -7.26
N MET A 260 8.73 -11.59 -7.90
CA MET A 260 9.38 -12.40 -8.95
C MET A 260 9.91 -13.74 -8.41
N TYR A 261 10.45 -13.76 -7.18
CA TYR A 261 10.90 -14.97 -6.52
C TYR A 261 9.73 -15.91 -6.20
N GLU A 262 8.60 -15.39 -5.71
CA GLU A 262 7.38 -16.16 -5.47
C GLU A 262 6.90 -16.87 -6.74
N ILE A 263 6.88 -16.20 -7.89
CA ILE A 263 6.48 -16.84 -9.16
C ILE A 263 7.43 -17.96 -9.55
N MET A 264 8.74 -17.75 -9.39
CA MET A 264 9.72 -18.77 -9.71
C MET A 264 9.61 -19.99 -8.78
N CYS A 265 9.31 -19.78 -7.49
CA CYS A 265 9.03 -20.85 -6.53
C CYS A 265 7.68 -21.55 -6.80
N GLU A 266 6.61 -20.80 -7.13
CA GLU A 266 5.30 -21.32 -7.51
C GLU A 266 5.43 -22.26 -8.71
N LEU A 267 6.18 -21.85 -9.73
CA LEU A 267 6.32 -22.57 -11.00
C LEU A 267 7.39 -23.65 -11.00
N GLN A 268 8.19 -23.79 -9.93
CA GLN A 268 9.31 -24.74 -9.89
C GLN A 268 8.82 -26.19 -10.14
N THR A 269 7.68 -26.59 -9.57
CA THR A 269 7.16 -27.95 -9.72
C THR A 269 6.63 -28.23 -11.13
N GLU A 270 5.98 -27.24 -11.75
CA GLU A 270 5.52 -27.30 -13.13
C GLU A 270 6.71 -27.31 -14.10
N ILE A 271 7.78 -26.55 -13.81
CA ILE A 271 9.02 -26.58 -14.59
C ILE A 271 9.65 -27.99 -14.51
N ASP A 272 9.82 -28.55 -13.31
CA ASP A 272 10.43 -29.88 -13.16
C ASP A 272 9.60 -31.01 -13.81
N THR A 273 8.26 -30.88 -13.83
CA THR A 273 7.36 -31.88 -14.43
C THR A 273 7.15 -31.71 -15.94
N ILE A 274 7.27 -30.50 -16.50
CA ILE A 274 7.19 -30.24 -17.94
C ILE A 274 8.52 -30.54 -18.63
N PHE A 275 9.62 -30.06 -18.06
CA PHE A 275 10.97 -30.12 -18.63
C PHE A 275 11.69 -31.43 -18.26
N VAL A 276 11.05 -32.58 -18.46
CA VAL A 276 11.62 -33.90 -18.13
C VAL A 276 12.80 -34.28 -19.04
N GLY A 277 13.75 -35.05 -18.47
CA GLY A 277 14.83 -35.69 -19.21
C GLY A 277 16.15 -34.91 -19.23
N GLU A 278 17.20 -35.55 -19.76
CA GLU A 278 18.55 -34.96 -19.85
C GLU A 278 18.60 -33.83 -20.88
N SER A 279 17.88 -33.95 -22.01
CA SER A 279 17.80 -32.89 -23.03
C SER A 279 17.19 -31.57 -22.53
N CYS A 280 16.52 -31.60 -21.37
CA CYS A 280 15.90 -30.43 -20.73
C CYS A 280 16.62 -29.96 -19.45
N SER A 281 17.73 -30.60 -19.04
CA SER A 281 18.46 -30.28 -17.79
C SER A 281 18.81 -28.80 -17.68
N GLN A 282 19.49 -28.27 -18.70
CA GLN A 282 19.94 -26.87 -18.78
C GLN A 282 18.79 -25.87 -18.56
N MET A 283 17.56 -26.20 -18.98
CA MET A 283 16.41 -25.31 -18.81
C MET A 283 15.92 -25.26 -17.36
N ARG A 284 15.88 -26.41 -16.68
CA ARG A 284 15.60 -26.48 -15.24
C ARG A 284 16.71 -25.80 -14.43
N ASP A 285 17.96 -26.03 -14.80
CA ASP A 285 19.13 -25.42 -14.17
C ASP A 285 19.14 -23.89 -14.34
N SER A 286 18.78 -23.36 -15.53
CA SER A 286 18.63 -21.93 -15.77
C SER A 286 17.49 -21.30 -14.96
N ALA A 287 16.33 -21.97 -14.87
CA ALA A 287 15.22 -21.50 -14.04
C ALA A 287 15.62 -21.45 -12.55
N LEU A 288 16.19 -22.54 -12.02
CA LEU A 288 16.68 -22.61 -10.65
C LEU A 288 17.82 -21.60 -10.37
N SER A 289 18.68 -21.35 -11.35
CA SER A 289 19.72 -20.32 -11.29
C SER A 289 19.12 -18.92 -11.13
N LEU A 290 18.06 -18.59 -11.89
CA LEU A 290 17.33 -17.32 -11.73
C LEU A 290 16.69 -17.24 -10.32
N THR A 291 16.01 -18.29 -9.86
CA THR A 291 15.40 -18.33 -8.52
C THR A 291 16.43 -18.03 -7.42
N LYS A 292 17.60 -18.70 -7.47
CA LYS A 292 18.71 -18.46 -6.55
C LYS A 292 19.30 -17.06 -6.68
N CYS A 293 19.38 -16.52 -7.91
CA CYS A 293 19.86 -15.18 -8.17
C CYS A 293 18.95 -14.10 -7.55
N LEU A 294 17.63 -14.23 -7.73
CA LEU A 294 16.61 -13.35 -7.13
C LEU A 294 16.73 -13.37 -5.59
N ALA A 295 16.77 -14.56 -4.98
CA ALA A 295 16.93 -14.72 -3.54
C ALA A 295 18.24 -14.11 -2.99
N GLN A 296 19.37 -14.34 -3.67
CA GLN A 296 20.65 -13.72 -3.29
C GLN A 296 20.61 -12.19 -3.43
N THR A 297 19.99 -11.65 -4.47
CA THR A 297 19.84 -10.20 -4.64
C THR A 297 18.92 -9.62 -3.56
N ALA A 298 17.86 -10.32 -3.15
CA ALA A 298 17.01 -9.93 -2.02
C ALA A 298 17.81 -9.91 -0.69
N GLN A 299 18.53 -10.98 -0.35
CA GLN A 299 19.40 -11.07 0.83
C GLN A 299 20.40 -9.90 0.88
N LYS A 300 21.11 -9.66 -0.23
CA LYS A 300 22.08 -8.55 -0.30
C LYS A 300 21.39 -7.18 -0.22
N THR A 301 20.13 -7.05 -0.65
CA THR A 301 19.36 -5.80 -0.53
C THR A 301 18.94 -5.53 0.92
N PHE A 302 18.68 -6.57 1.73
CA PHE A 302 18.52 -6.41 3.18
C PHE A 302 19.79 -5.85 3.84
N SER A 303 20.96 -6.40 3.52
CA SER A 303 22.24 -5.90 4.07
C SER A 303 22.55 -4.47 3.63
N ASP A 304 22.32 -4.13 2.36
CA ASP A 304 22.45 -2.74 1.87
C ASP A 304 21.49 -1.79 2.61
N PHE A 305 20.26 -2.23 2.89
CA PHE A 305 19.27 -1.42 3.61
C PHE A 305 19.67 -1.20 5.07
N GLU A 306 20.11 -2.25 5.77
CA GLU A 306 20.63 -2.16 7.14
C GLU A 306 21.81 -1.19 7.22
N GLU A 307 22.78 -1.32 6.32
CA GLU A 307 23.93 -0.41 6.23
C GLU A 307 23.51 1.04 5.94
N ALA A 308 22.55 1.25 5.03
CA ALA A 308 22.02 2.58 4.72
C ALA A 308 21.27 3.21 5.90
N VAL A 309 20.53 2.42 6.69
CA VAL A 309 19.84 2.88 7.90
C VAL A 309 20.83 3.23 9.01
N GLU A 310 21.86 2.41 9.24
CA GLU A 310 22.88 2.70 10.26
C GLU A 310 23.69 3.95 9.89
N LYS A 311 24.09 4.07 8.62
CA LYS A 311 24.95 5.15 8.11
C LYS A 311 24.20 6.42 7.69
N ASP A 312 22.88 6.53 7.88
CA ASP A 312 22.13 7.72 7.50
C ASP A 312 22.64 8.98 8.23
N ALA A 313 23.42 9.77 7.49
CA ALA A 313 24.06 11.00 7.95
C ALA A 313 23.20 12.25 7.70
N THR A 314 21.92 12.08 7.32
CA THR A 314 21.02 13.18 7.04
C THR A 314 20.86 14.09 8.27
N LYS A 315 21.25 15.36 8.14
CA LYS A 315 21.32 16.36 9.23
C LYS A 315 19.96 16.91 9.68
N ASN A 316 18.85 16.27 9.31
CA ASN A 316 17.48 16.73 9.55
C ASN A 316 17.00 16.39 10.98
N ILE A 317 17.78 16.82 11.96
CA ILE A 317 17.45 16.67 13.37
C ILE A 317 16.49 17.79 13.77
N HIS A 318 15.22 17.45 13.97
CA HIS A 318 14.21 18.40 14.42
C HIS A 318 14.56 18.97 15.80
N THR A 319 14.54 20.29 15.93
CA THR A 319 14.99 20.99 17.14
C THR A 319 14.05 20.85 18.34
N ASP A 320 12.91 20.20 18.18
CA ASP A 320 11.86 19.95 19.18
C ASP A 320 11.93 18.56 19.84
N GLY A 321 12.75 17.64 19.31
CA GLY A 321 12.88 16.27 19.81
C GLY A 321 11.79 15.30 19.37
N THR A 322 11.00 15.63 18.33
CA THR A 322 9.94 14.74 17.82
C THR A 322 10.47 13.43 17.18
N VAL A 323 9.55 12.56 16.72
CA VAL A 323 9.90 11.33 16.00
C VAL A 323 10.62 11.67 14.68
N HIS A 324 11.78 11.05 14.46
CA HIS A 324 12.58 11.27 13.26
C HIS A 324 11.92 10.59 12.03
N PRO A 325 11.86 11.22 10.83
CA PRO A 325 11.23 10.62 9.65
C PRO A 325 11.78 9.23 9.28
N LEU A 326 13.10 9.02 9.40
CA LEU A 326 13.73 7.71 9.25
C LEU A 326 13.09 6.62 10.13
N THR A 327 12.71 6.93 11.36
CA THR A 327 12.06 5.97 12.28
C THR A 327 10.73 5.50 11.72
N SER A 328 9.89 6.42 11.25
CA SER A 328 8.61 6.10 10.61
C SER A 328 8.80 5.33 9.30
N TYR A 329 9.79 5.71 8.49
CA TYR A 329 10.14 5.03 7.24
C TYR A 329 10.57 3.58 7.47
N VAL A 330 11.58 3.34 8.32
CA VAL A 330 12.08 1.99 8.63
C VAL A 330 11.00 1.13 9.28
N ILE A 331 10.17 1.69 10.15
CA ILE A 331 9.06 0.96 10.77
C ILE A 331 7.99 0.58 9.75
N ASN A 332 7.68 1.44 8.78
CA ASN A 332 6.74 1.10 7.71
C ASN A 332 7.34 0.08 6.72
N TYR A 333 8.62 0.21 6.39
CA TYR A 333 9.35 -0.79 5.61
C TYR A 333 9.29 -2.16 6.27
N VAL A 334 9.56 -2.24 7.57
CA VAL A 334 9.46 -3.50 8.33
C VAL A 334 8.02 -4.04 8.33
N LYS A 335 6.97 -3.20 8.45
CA LYS A 335 5.59 -3.68 8.33
C LYS A 335 5.34 -4.36 6.98
N PHE A 336 5.78 -3.75 5.86
CA PHE A 336 5.64 -4.37 4.54
C PHE A 336 6.42 -5.68 4.41
N LEU A 337 7.55 -5.87 5.11
CA LEU A 337 8.23 -7.17 5.14
C LEU A 337 7.40 -8.29 5.79
N PHE A 338 6.47 -7.96 6.69
CA PHE A 338 5.57 -8.95 7.29
C PHE A 338 4.47 -9.41 6.33
N ASP A 339 4.06 -8.59 5.36
CA ASP A 339 3.15 -9.03 4.30
C ASP A 339 3.77 -10.18 3.46
N TYR A 340 5.11 -10.26 3.40
CA TYR A 340 5.90 -11.31 2.73
C TYR A 340 6.45 -12.39 3.69
N GLN A 341 5.88 -12.56 4.89
CA GLN A 341 6.48 -13.41 5.93
C GLN A 341 6.65 -14.88 5.50
N SER A 342 5.71 -15.45 4.75
CA SER A 342 5.80 -16.83 4.21
C SER A 342 6.96 -16.97 3.23
N THR A 343 7.05 -16.03 2.29
CA THR A 343 8.04 -15.98 1.22
C THR A 343 9.44 -15.80 1.77
N LEU A 344 9.60 -14.89 2.74
CA LEU A 344 10.87 -14.69 3.43
C LEU A 344 11.28 -15.92 4.25
N LYS A 345 10.32 -16.63 4.89
CA LYS A 345 10.62 -17.91 5.57
C LYS A 345 11.18 -18.96 4.60
N GLN A 346 10.60 -19.11 3.41
CA GLN A 346 11.12 -20.02 2.37
C GLN A 346 12.49 -19.55 1.85
N LEU A 347 12.61 -18.27 1.51
CA LEU A 347 13.83 -17.66 0.98
C LEU A 347 15.03 -17.83 1.91
N PHE A 348 14.84 -17.72 3.22
CA PHE A 348 15.91 -18.00 4.18
C PHE A 348 16.15 -19.50 4.37
N GLN A 349 15.11 -20.34 4.36
CA GLN A 349 15.27 -21.81 4.46
C GLN A 349 16.13 -22.40 3.33
N GLU A 350 15.98 -21.93 2.09
CA GLU A 350 16.76 -22.41 0.93
C GLU A 350 18.27 -22.12 1.02
N PHE A 351 18.69 -21.18 1.90
CA PHE A 351 20.08 -20.75 2.04
C PHE A 351 20.70 -21.10 3.39
N LYS A 352 19.94 -21.70 4.31
CA LYS A 352 20.46 -22.17 5.59
C LYS A 352 21.49 -23.29 5.41
N ARG A 353 22.63 -23.12 6.07
CA ARG A 353 23.46 -24.26 6.52
C ARG A 353 22.81 -24.87 7.77
N GLU A 354 23.03 -26.16 7.99
CA GLU A 354 22.15 -27.06 8.77
C GLU A 354 21.95 -26.73 10.27
N ASP A 355 22.66 -25.76 10.85
CA ASP A 355 22.77 -25.56 12.31
C ASP A 355 21.95 -24.37 12.90
N GLY A 356 21.05 -23.75 12.14
CA GLY A 356 20.36 -22.50 12.54
C GLY A 356 18.94 -22.64 13.10
N SER A 357 18.78 -22.83 14.43
CA SER A 357 17.47 -22.96 15.10
C SER A 357 16.66 -21.66 15.26
N GLY A 358 17.22 -20.49 14.89
CA GLY A 358 16.51 -19.21 14.89
C GLY A 358 15.73 -18.93 13.59
N SER A 359 14.66 -18.14 13.69
CA SER A 359 14.04 -17.54 12.50
C SER A 359 14.97 -16.47 11.94
N GLU A 360 15.48 -16.66 10.73
CA GLU A 360 16.45 -15.76 10.11
C GLU A 360 15.81 -14.40 9.77
N LEU A 361 14.51 -14.40 9.43
CA LEU A 361 13.69 -13.18 9.34
C LEU A 361 13.67 -12.40 10.67
N ALA A 362 13.68 -13.08 11.83
CA ALA A 362 13.79 -12.40 13.12
C ALA A 362 15.18 -11.77 13.29
N SER A 363 16.25 -12.46 12.86
CA SER A 363 17.61 -11.92 12.87
C SER A 363 17.72 -10.65 12.02
N VAL A 364 17.26 -10.69 10.76
CA VAL A 364 17.27 -9.53 9.85
C VAL A 364 16.42 -8.38 10.41
N THR A 365 15.23 -8.68 10.94
CA THR A 365 14.36 -7.67 11.56
C THR A 365 15.04 -7.04 12.79
N MET A 366 15.67 -7.84 13.66
CA MET A 366 16.41 -7.33 14.81
C MET A 366 17.62 -6.49 14.39
N SER A 367 18.34 -6.88 13.34
CA SER A 367 19.49 -6.13 12.82
C SER A 367 19.07 -4.76 12.29
N ILE A 368 18.02 -4.68 11.47
CA ILE A 368 17.43 -3.40 11.00
C ILE A 368 16.98 -2.52 12.18
N MET A 369 16.33 -3.10 13.20
CA MET A 369 15.91 -2.37 14.40
C MET A 369 17.08 -1.89 15.25
N GLN A 370 18.21 -2.62 15.26
CA GLN A 370 19.43 -2.24 15.98
C GLN A 370 20.21 -1.17 15.22
N ALA A 371 20.32 -1.27 13.89
CA ALA A 371 20.87 -0.25 13.01
C ALA A 371 20.14 1.10 13.17
N LEU A 372 18.80 1.07 13.19
CA LEU A 372 17.99 2.26 13.46
C LEU A 372 18.26 2.85 14.86
N GLN A 373 18.39 2.02 15.89
CA GLN A 373 18.71 2.48 17.24
C GLN A 373 20.11 3.09 17.33
N ASN A 374 21.12 2.44 16.74
CA ASN A 374 22.49 2.95 16.67
C ASN A 374 22.54 4.33 15.99
N ASN A 375 21.81 4.47 14.87
CA ASN A 375 21.69 5.73 14.15
C ASN A 375 20.97 6.83 14.97
N LEU A 376 19.88 6.47 15.66
CA LEU A 376 19.18 7.37 16.57
C LEU A 376 20.07 7.82 17.75
N ASP A 377 20.83 6.93 18.37
CA ASP A 377 21.80 7.26 19.42
C ASP A 377 22.93 8.17 18.91
N ALA A 378 23.38 7.98 17.66
CA ALA A 378 24.36 8.85 17.01
C ALA A 378 23.80 10.26 16.72
N LYS A 379 22.53 10.36 16.32
CA LYS A 379 21.82 11.64 16.12
C LYS A 379 21.50 12.33 17.44
N ALA A 380 21.09 11.58 18.46
CA ALA A 380 20.77 12.11 19.79
C ALA A 380 21.94 12.90 20.39
N LYS A 381 23.18 12.42 20.21
CA LYS A 381 24.43 13.08 20.65
C LYS A 381 24.69 14.46 19.99
N GLN A 382 23.94 14.84 18.96
CA GLN A 382 24.07 16.14 18.30
C GLN A 382 23.23 17.24 18.98
N TYR A 383 22.29 16.88 19.87
CA TYR A 383 21.56 17.86 20.67
C TYR A 383 22.46 18.49 21.74
N LYS A 384 22.43 19.83 21.83
CA LYS A 384 23.18 20.59 22.84
C LYS A 384 22.62 20.46 24.26
N ASP A 385 21.33 20.19 24.39
CA ASP A 385 20.65 19.99 25.67
C ASP A 385 20.50 18.47 25.94
N PRO A 386 21.16 17.90 26.96
CA PRO A 386 21.06 16.48 27.25
C PRO A 386 19.67 16.04 27.71
N ALA A 387 18.82 16.94 28.20
CA ALA A 387 17.43 16.60 28.50
C ALA A 387 16.61 16.43 27.20
N LEU A 388 16.85 17.26 26.18
CA LEU A 388 16.23 17.12 24.85
C LEU A 388 16.69 15.84 24.14
N MET A 389 17.97 15.49 24.26
CA MET A 389 18.51 14.20 23.80
C MET A 389 17.71 13.00 24.33
N HIS A 390 17.37 13.00 25.62
CA HIS A 390 16.56 11.94 26.23
C HIS A 390 15.10 11.97 25.78
N ILE A 391 14.48 13.13 25.56
CA ILE A 391 13.13 13.25 24.97
C ILE A 391 13.11 12.66 23.55
N PHE A 392 14.09 13.00 22.72
CA PHE A 392 14.22 12.47 21.36
C PHE A 392 14.32 10.93 21.35
N LEU A 393 15.20 10.34 22.15
CA LEU A 393 15.34 8.89 22.26
C LEU A 393 14.06 8.23 22.81
N MET A 394 13.44 8.84 23.83
CA MET A 394 12.18 8.37 24.41
C MET A 394 11.06 8.32 23.35
N ASN A 395 10.87 9.40 22.59
CA ASN A 395 9.86 9.52 21.54
C ASN A 395 10.04 8.46 20.44
N ASN A 396 11.26 8.34 19.90
CA ASN A 396 11.54 7.43 18.80
C ASN A 396 11.45 5.96 19.22
N ILE A 397 12.01 5.59 20.38
CA ILE A 397 11.93 4.21 20.88
C ILE A 397 10.49 3.85 21.29
N HIS A 398 9.72 4.79 21.84
CA HIS A 398 8.29 4.58 22.12
C HIS A 398 7.49 4.37 20.83
N TYR A 399 7.74 5.16 19.79
CA TYR A 399 7.10 4.98 18.48
C TYR A 399 7.40 3.59 17.88
N ILE A 400 8.66 3.15 17.95
CA ILE A 400 9.09 1.80 17.54
C ILE A 400 8.30 0.74 18.31
N VAL A 401 8.29 0.81 19.65
CA VAL A 401 7.58 -0.14 20.53
C VAL A 401 6.07 -0.16 20.26
N LYS A 402 5.44 1.00 20.12
CA LYS A 402 4.00 1.14 19.86
C LYS A 402 3.62 0.61 18.49
N SER A 403 4.50 0.75 17.50
CA SER A 403 4.31 0.22 16.15
C SER A 403 4.49 -1.29 16.07
N VAL A 404 5.57 -1.84 16.64
CA VAL A 404 5.83 -3.29 16.70
C VAL A 404 4.72 -4.02 17.46
N ARG A 405 4.23 -3.46 18.57
CA ARG A 405 3.10 -4.04 19.34
C ARG A 405 1.78 -4.12 18.53
N ARG A 406 1.64 -3.31 17.47
CA ARG A 406 0.44 -3.22 16.62
C ARG A 406 0.54 -4.00 15.31
N SER A 407 1.63 -4.72 15.06
CA SER A 407 1.82 -5.54 13.86
C SER A 407 2.28 -6.95 14.22
N GLU A 408 2.29 -7.84 13.23
CA GLU A 408 2.76 -9.23 13.35
C GLU A 408 4.25 -9.34 13.75
N ALA A 409 5.00 -8.23 13.68
CA ALA A 409 6.34 -8.12 14.24
C ALA A 409 6.40 -8.44 15.74
N LYS A 410 5.31 -8.25 16.49
CA LYS A 410 5.19 -8.69 17.88
C LYS A 410 5.48 -10.18 18.04
N ASP A 411 4.90 -11.02 17.19
CA ASP A 411 4.93 -12.47 17.36
C ASP A 411 6.28 -13.06 16.94
N LEU A 412 7.01 -12.37 16.05
CA LEU A 412 8.37 -12.73 15.65
C LEU A 412 9.44 -12.25 16.64
N LEU A 413 9.31 -11.04 17.18
CA LEU A 413 10.30 -10.44 18.09
C LEU A 413 10.08 -10.83 19.57
N GLY A 414 8.86 -11.20 19.94
CA GLY A 414 8.48 -11.63 21.28
C GLY A 414 8.26 -10.50 22.30
N ASP A 415 7.51 -10.82 23.35
CA ASP A 415 7.17 -9.86 24.41
C ASP A 415 8.40 -9.42 25.24
N ASP A 416 9.46 -10.23 25.32
CA ASP A 416 10.74 -9.86 25.96
C ASP A 416 11.43 -8.70 25.26
N TRP A 417 11.42 -8.68 23.91
CA TRP A 417 11.97 -7.58 23.14
C TRP A 417 11.18 -6.29 23.39
N ILE A 418 9.85 -6.38 23.38
CA ILE A 418 8.95 -5.25 23.70
C ILE A 418 9.23 -4.73 25.12
N GLN A 419 9.34 -5.62 26.10
CA GLN A 419 9.55 -5.24 27.50
C GLN A 419 10.94 -4.65 27.75
N ARG A 420 11.97 -5.12 27.03
CA ARG A 420 13.31 -4.51 27.04
C ARG A 420 13.26 -3.07 26.52
N HIS A 421 12.63 -2.82 25.37
CA HIS A 421 12.58 -1.47 24.80
C HIS A 421 11.68 -0.52 25.60
N ARG A 422 10.58 -1.01 26.22
CA ARG A 422 9.81 -0.26 27.22
C ARG A 422 10.65 0.20 28.41
N ARG A 423 11.55 -0.66 28.91
CA ARG A 423 12.50 -0.26 29.98
C ARG A 423 13.44 0.85 29.50
N ILE A 424 13.88 0.84 28.25
CA ILE A 424 14.74 1.89 27.67
C ILE A 424 13.97 3.22 27.53
N VAL A 425 12.69 3.20 27.11
CA VAL A 425 11.82 4.40 27.12
C VAL A 425 11.72 4.98 28.54
N GLN A 426 11.43 4.14 29.53
CA GLN A 426 11.33 4.55 30.93
C GLN A 426 12.67 5.03 31.52
N GLN A 427 13.80 4.46 31.12
CA GLN A 427 15.13 4.94 31.49
C GLN A 427 15.37 6.35 30.94
N ASN A 428 15.04 6.61 29.67
CA ASN A 428 15.17 7.94 29.07
C ASN A 428 14.24 8.98 29.74
N ALA A 429 12.97 8.64 30.01
CA ALA A 429 12.07 9.50 30.78
C ALA A 429 12.63 9.87 32.16
N ASN A 430 13.21 8.89 32.88
CA ASN A 430 13.85 9.11 34.17
C ASN A 430 15.12 9.97 34.08
N GLN A 431 15.95 9.79 33.05
CA GLN A 431 17.14 10.63 32.85
C GLN A 431 16.79 12.05 32.42
N TYR A 432 15.83 12.24 31.51
CA TYR A 432 15.26 13.56 31.22
C TYR A 432 14.83 14.25 32.53
N ARG A 433 14.04 13.57 33.36
CA ARG A 433 13.50 14.13 34.61
C ARG A 433 14.63 14.57 35.54
N ARG A 434 15.65 13.72 35.71
CA ARG A 434 16.84 14.00 36.54
C ARG A 434 17.68 15.16 35.98
N VAL A 435 17.95 15.17 34.68
CA VAL A 435 18.83 16.16 34.04
C VAL A 435 18.14 17.54 33.99
N ALA A 436 16.88 17.61 33.57
CA ALA A 436 16.14 18.86 33.46
C ALA A 436 15.84 19.50 34.82
N TRP A 437 15.25 18.74 35.76
CA TRP A 437 14.63 19.32 36.95
C TRP A 437 15.53 19.35 38.20
N SER A 438 16.69 18.69 38.18
CA SER A 438 17.58 18.63 39.36
C SER A 438 17.99 20.00 39.89
N LYS A 439 18.33 20.96 39.02
CA LYS A 439 18.74 22.32 39.45
C LYS A 439 17.58 23.12 40.05
N VAL A 440 16.38 23.01 39.47
CA VAL A 440 15.13 23.61 39.99
C VAL A 440 14.80 23.05 41.38
N LEU A 441 14.86 21.72 41.53
CA LEU A 441 14.65 21.05 42.82
C LEU A 441 15.72 21.43 43.85
N GLN A 442 16.96 21.68 43.43
CA GLN A 442 18.03 22.14 44.32
C GLN A 442 17.72 23.52 44.93
N CYS A 443 17.10 24.45 44.18
CA CYS A 443 16.64 25.73 44.73
C CYS A 443 15.59 25.57 45.84
N LEU A 444 14.70 24.58 45.70
CA LEU A 444 13.66 24.25 46.68
C LEU A 444 14.19 23.46 47.89
N SER A 445 15.40 22.89 47.78
CA SER A 445 16.01 22.07 48.83
C SER A 445 16.44 22.90 50.06
N GLY A 446 16.37 22.29 51.24
CA GLY A 446 16.78 22.91 52.50
C GLY A 446 18.30 23.01 52.69
N GLN A 447 19.11 22.23 51.95
CA GLN A 447 20.57 22.32 52.02
C GLN A 447 21.04 23.77 51.76
N GLY A 448 21.93 24.26 52.62
CA GLY A 448 22.44 25.64 52.59
C GLY A 448 21.74 26.64 53.50
N LEU A 449 20.63 26.29 54.18
CA LEU A 449 20.01 27.16 55.19
C LEU A 449 20.42 26.84 56.64
N THR A 450 20.97 25.65 56.89
CA THR A 450 21.37 25.18 58.24
C THR A 450 22.88 25.26 58.53
N SER A 451 23.67 25.89 57.65
CA SER A 451 25.11 26.10 57.87
C SER A 451 25.38 27.33 58.75
N SER A 452 25.17 27.16 60.06
CA SER A 452 25.78 27.98 61.12
C SER A 452 25.72 27.22 62.46
N GLY A 453 26.46 26.10 62.53
CA GLY A 453 26.59 25.31 63.75
C GLY A 453 27.84 25.70 64.54
N GLY A 454 27.65 26.41 65.66
CA GLY A 454 28.71 26.81 66.61
C GLY A 454 29.20 28.26 66.42
N SER A 455 29.32 29.09 67.45
CA SER A 455 28.98 28.89 68.87
C SER A 455 28.84 30.24 69.60
N GLY A 456 27.77 30.39 70.37
CA GLY A 456 27.58 31.30 71.53
C GLY A 456 28.16 32.71 71.55
N GLN A 457 27.28 33.73 71.55
CA GLN A 457 27.15 34.65 72.70
C GLN A 457 25.85 35.47 72.65
N VAL A 458 25.45 35.97 73.82
CA VAL A 458 24.25 36.82 74.04
C VAL A 458 24.57 38.27 73.67
N GLY A 459 23.72 38.95 72.88
CA GLY A 459 23.86 40.39 72.64
C GLY A 459 22.93 40.96 71.57
N SER A 460 22.11 41.95 71.97
CA SER A 460 21.38 42.98 71.20
C SER A 460 20.71 42.67 69.85
N GLU A 461 19.40 42.95 69.84
CA GLU A 461 18.63 43.70 68.83
C GLU A 461 19.21 43.89 67.41
N GLY A 462 18.49 43.36 66.40
CA GLY A 462 18.58 43.78 65.00
C GLY A 462 19.20 42.75 64.04
N GLY A 463 18.42 41.77 63.57
CA GLY A 463 18.99 40.72 62.69
C GLY A 463 18.08 39.80 61.85
N ASN A 464 16.74 39.93 61.86
CA ASN A 464 15.85 39.01 61.12
C ASN A 464 16.00 39.02 59.59
N SER A 465 16.80 39.94 59.02
CA SER A 465 16.98 40.12 57.58
C SER A 465 17.82 39.02 56.91
N SER A 466 18.70 38.32 57.62
CA SER A 466 19.65 37.38 57.02
C SER A 466 18.99 36.11 56.47
N GLY A 467 18.06 35.52 57.23
CA GLY A 467 17.26 34.36 56.82
C GLY A 467 16.27 34.70 55.70
N ALA A 468 15.54 35.80 55.84
CA ALA A 468 14.60 36.28 54.82
C ALA A 468 15.31 36.62 53.50
N SER A 469 16.47 37.28 53.54
CA SER A 469 17.26 37.61 52.35
C SER A 469 17.78 36.36 51.62
N ARG A 470 18.36 35.38 52.34
CA ARG A 470 18.80 34.10 51.74
C ARG A 470 17.64 33.32 51.12
N THR A 471 16.47 33.38 51.73
CA THR A 471 15.24 32.72 51.26
C THR A 471 14.71 33.39 49.99
N ALA A 472 14.62 34.72 49.97
CA ALA A 472 14.23 35.50 48.79
C ALA A 472 15.19 35.33 47.60
N VAL A 473 16.49 35.10 47.86
CA VAL A 473 17.48 34.73 46.82
C VAL A 473 17.20 33.33 46.25
N LYS A 474 16.88 32.34 47.09
CA LYS A 474 16.51 31.00 46.62
C LYS A 474 15.24 31.01 45.76
N GLU A 475 14.22 31.77 46.17
CA GLU A 475 12.97 31.88 45.41
C GLU A 475 13.17 32.59 44.07
N ARG A 476 13.92 33.70 44.04
CA ARG A 476 14.27 34.37 42.78
C ARG A 476 15.08 33.46 41.85
N SER A 477 15.94 32.61 42.40
CA SER A 477 16.68 31.59 41.64
C SER A 477 15.77 30.48 41.11
N PHE A 478 14.77 30.05 41.88
CA PHE A 478 13.75 29.11 41.44
C PHE A 478 12.93 29.67 40.26
N ASN A 479 12.36 30.87 40.39
CA ASN A 479 11.53 31.48 39.34
C ASN A 479 12.30 31.58 38.01
N LEU A 480 13.55 32.07 38.05
CA LEU A 480 14.40 32.17 36.87
C LEU A 480 14.67 30.80 36.19
N GLN A 481 14.99 29.77 36.97
CA GLN A 481 15.26 28.44 36.42
C GLN A 481 14.00 27.72 35.94
N PHE A 482 12.88 27.90 36.63
CA PHE A 482 11.59 27.38 36.20
C PHE A 482 11.15 28.03 34.88
N GLU A 483 11.21 29.36 34.79
CA GLU A 483 10.87 30.10 33.57
C GLU A 483 11.79 29.72 32.39
N GLU A 484 13.10 29.57 32.62
CA GLU A 484 14.05 29.14 31.59
C GLU A 484 13.72 27.73 31.05
N ILE A 485 13.40 26.79 31.93
CA ILE A 485 13.03 25.42 31.55
C ILE A 485 11.67 25.39 30.87
N TYR A 486 10.67 26.09 31.41
CA TYR A 486 9.33 26.18 30.83
C TYR A 486 9.38 26.74 29.41
N GLN A 487 10.06 27.86 29.19
CA GLN A 487 10.21 28.49 27.87
C GLN A 487 10.92 27.57 26.86
N LYS A 488 11.93 26.81 27.29
CA LYS A 488 12.61 25.83 26.43
C LYS A 488 11.69 24.66 26.08
N GLN A 489 11.02 24.08 27.07
CA GLN A 489 10.34 22.79 26.95
C GLN A 489 8.89 22.88 26.43
N CYS A 490 8.27 24.06 26.46
CA CYS A 490 7.06 24.30 25.67
C CYS A 490 7.35 24.17 24.16
N GLY A 491 8.55 24.54 23.71
CA GLY A 491 8.97 24.40 22.31
C GLY A 491 9.41 22.99 21.90
N TRP A 492 9.39 22.01 22.81
CA TRP A 492 9.69 20.60 22.53
C TRP A 492 8.41 19.84 22.24
N SER A 493 8.47 18.70 21.56
CA SER A 493 7.30 17.90 21.18
C SER A 493 7.37 16.47 21.71
N VAL A 494 6.27 15.98 22.28
CA VAL A 494 6.05 14.56 22.58
C VAL A 494 4.75 14.15 21.87
N PRO A 495 4.82 13.56 20.66
CA PRO A 495 3.64 13.31 19.83
C PRO A 495 2.64 12.30 20.40
N ASP A 496 3.07 11.43 21.30
CA ASP A 496 2.21 10.42 21.92
C ASP A 496 1.56 10.98 23.20
N SER A 497 0.24 11.14 23.18
CA SER A 497 -0.50 11.76 24.28
C SER A 497 -0.40 11.01 25.60
N GLU A 498 -0.47 9.68 25.60
CA GLU A 498 -0.31 8.85 26.81
C GLU A 498 1.08 9.04 27.43
N LEU A 499 2.14 9.02 26.61
CA LEU A 499 3.51 9.28 27.04
C LEU A 499 3.69 10.72 27.54
N ARG A 500 3.10 11.70 26.86
CA ARG A 500 3.17 13.13 27.20
C ARG A 500 2.54 13.41 28.56
N GLU A 501 1.31 12.95 28.80
CA GLU A 501 0.65 13.12 30.09
C GLU A 501 1.37 12.35 31.20
N SER A 502 1.85 11.12 30.93
CA SER A 502 2.67 10.38 31.89
C SER A 502 3.94 11.14 32.28
N LEU A 503 4.56 11.88 31.35
CA LEU A 503 5.75 12.68 31.63
C LEU A 503 5.42 13.95 32.41
N ARG A 504 4.34 14.65 32.05
CA ARG A 504 3.81 15.82 32.79
C ARG A 504 3.53 15.47 34.25
N LEU A 505 2.81 14.38 34.48
CA LEU A 505 2.53 13.85 35.82
C LEU A 505 3.81 13.51 36.59
N ALA A 506 4.75 12.79 35.97
CA ALA A 506 6.02 12.42 36.61
C ALA A 506 6.94 13.61 36.97
N VAL A 507 6.72 14.78 36.35
CA VAL A 507 7.33 16.07 36.71
C VAL A 507 6.53 16.78 37.81
N ALA A 508 5.20 16.79 37.73
CA ALA A 508 4.33 17.37 38.75
C ALA A 508 4.52 16.69 40.13
N GLU A 509 4.63 15.36 40.15
CA GLU A 509 4.88 14.53 41.34
C GLU A 509 6.18 14.90 42.09
N ILE A 510 7.22 15.36 41.38
CA ILE A 510 8.48 15.78 42.02
C ILE A 510 8.50 17.27 42.35
N LEU A 511 7.86 18.12 41.52
CA LEU A 511 7.96 19.57 41.64
C LEU A 511 6.94 20.14 42.63
N LEU A 512 5.67 19.74 42.53
CA LEU A 512 4.59 20.34 43.34
C LEU A 512 4.75 20.05 44.83
N PRO A 513 5.11 18.82 45.30
CA PRO A 513 5.34 18.58 46.73
C PRO A 513 6.56 19.35 47.27
N ALA A 514 7.62 19.47 46.47
CA ALA A 514 8.80 20.26 46.84
C ALA A 514 8.46 21.75 46.94
N TYR A 515 7.72 22.30 45.98
CA TYR A 515 7.31 23.70 45.97
C TYR A 515 6.32 24.03 47.09
N ARG A 516 5.27 23.23 47.29
CA ARG A 516 4.32 23.37 48.42
C ARG A 516 5.04 23.31 49.77
N SER A 517 6.05 22.43 49.91
CA SER A 517 6.86 22.33 51.13
C SER A 517 7.78 23.54 51.35
N PHE A 518 8.36 24.10 50.28
CA PHE A 518 9.13 25.34 50.32
C PHE A 518 8.23 26.51 50.72
N GLN A 519 7.11 26.72 50.02
CA GLN A 519 6.15 27.80 50.30
C GLN A 519 5.60 27.72 51.73
N LYS A 520 5.25 26.53 52.24
CA LYS A 520 4.80 26.38 53.63
C LYS A 520 5.85 26.73 54.68
N ARG A 521 7.15 26.51 54.40
CA ARG A 521 8.25 26.85 55.31
C ARG A 521 8.70 28.31 55.20
N PHE A 522 8.57 28.91 54.03
CA PHE A 522 9.27 30.15 53.68
C PHE A 522 8.37 31.31 53.25
N GLY A 523 7.13 31.03 52.79
CA GLY A 523 6.14 32.04 52.42
C GLY A 523 5.94 33.12 53.49
N PRO A 524 5.67 32.77 54.77
CA PRO A 524 5.51 33.76 55.83
C PRO A 524 6.76 34.62 56.10
N LEU A 525 7.96 34.16 55.74
CA LEU A 525 9.21 34.94 55.87
C LEU A 525 9.42 35.92 54.70
N ILE A 526 8.80 35.63 53.55
CA ILE A 526 8.85 36.43 52.32
C ILE A 526 7.70 37.44 52.27
N GLU A 527 6.50 37.04 52.71
CA GLU A 527 5.30 37.87 52.88
C GLU A 527 5.56 39.04 53.84
N ASN A 528 6.28 38.78 54.94
CA ASN A 528 6.71 39.81 55.91
C ASN A 528 7.92 40.65 55.43
N SER A 529 8.39 40.48 54.19
CA SER A 529 9.46 41.31 53.61
C SER A 529 8.92 42.58 52.95
N LYS A 530 9.77 43.58 52.71
CA LYS A 530 9.36 44.89 52.17
C LYS A 530 8.85 44.88 50.71
N ALA A 531 8.78 43.73 50.03
CA ALA A 531 8.31 43.62 48.63
C ALA A 531 7.84 42.19 48.26
N PRO A 532 6.76 41.65 48.86
CA PRO A 532 6.41 40.23 48.76
C PRO A 532 6.11 39.77 47.32
N GLY A 533 5.35 40.56 46.55
CA GLY A 533 5.03 40.28 45.14
C GLY A 533 6.20 40.34 44.16
N LYS A 534 7.43 40.61 44.63
CA LYS A 534 8.67 40.54 43.82
C LYS A 534 9.35 39.17 43.90
N TYR A 535 8.93 38.33 44.85
CA TYR A 535 9.58 37.06 45.16
C TYR A 535 8.62 35.88 44.91
N VAL A 536 7.41 35.90 45.49
CA VAL A 536 6.38 34.89 45.22
C VAL A 536 5.68 35.22 43.89
N LYS A 537 6.09 34.56 42.80
CA LYS A 537 5.57 34.83 41.44
C LYS A 537 4.49 33.86 40.97
N HIS A 538 4.44 32.64 41.54
CA HIS A 538 3.58 31.56 41.09
C HIS A 538 2.92 30.84 42.26
N THR A 539 1.64 30.51 42.17
CA THR A 539 0.99 29.57 43.11
C THR A 539 1.25 28.12 42.67
N PRO A 540 1.10 27.12 43.56
CA PRO A 540 1.23 25.71 43.18
C PRO A 540 0.29 25.31 42.03
N GLU A 541 -0.91 25.89 41.98
CA GLU A 541 -1.94 25.64 40.96
C GLU A 541 -1.53 26.26 39.61
N GLN A 542 -0.91 27.45 39.64
CA GLN A 542 -0.34 28.06 38.44
C GLN A 542 0.84 27.25 37.89
N LEU A 543 1.71 26.70 38.76
CA LEU A 543 2.77 25.79 38.33
C LEU A 543 2.21 24.52 37.70
N GLU A 544 1.15 23.95 38.28
CA GLU A 544 0.45 22.78 37.74
C GLU A 544 -0.13 23.05 36.33
N LEU A 545 -0.77 24.21 36.12
CA LEU A 545 -1.22 24.67 34.80
C LEU A 545 -0.06 24.85 33.80
N PHE A 546 1.07 25.40 34.23
CA PHE A 546 2.25 25.51 33.36
C PHE A 546 2.83 24.14 33.01
N LEU A 547 2.91 23.20 33.95
CA LEU A 547 3.36 21.83 33.64
C LEU A 547 2.44 21.15 32.61
N GLY A 548 1.14 21.44 32.64
CA GLY A 548 0.16 21.00 31.64
C GLY A 548 0.42 21.49 30.21
N ASN A 549 1.22 22.55 30.01
CA ASN A 549 1.54 23.09 28.67
C ASN A 549 2.89 22.57 28.11
N LEU A 550 3.67 21.82 28.89
CA LEU A 550 4.98 21.31 28.44
C LEU A 550 4.83 20.27 27.32
N PHE A 551 5.73 20.29 26.34
CA PHE A 551 5.78 19.32 25.24
C PHE A 551 4.64 19.37 24.19
N GLU A 552 3.86 20.45 24.11
CA GLU A 552 2.89 20.65 23.01
C GLU A 552 3.56 20.91 21.65
N GLY A 553 4.87 21.14 21.62
CA GLY A 553 5.59 21.70 20.48
C GLY A 553 5.47 23.21 20.45
N LYS A 554 6.28 23.85 19.60
CA LYS A 554 6.01 25.26 19.26
C LYS A 554 4.63 25.32 18.61
N GLN A 555 3.68 25.97 19.29
CA GLN A 555 2.62 26.66 18.57
C GLN A 555 3.32 27.72 17.71
N GLU A 556 3.50 27.42 16.42
CA GLU A 556 3.78 28.45 15.43
C GLU A 556 2.55 29.35 15.34
N LEU A 557 2.57 30.43 16.12
CA LEU A 557 1.70 31.58 15.93
C LEU A 557 1.78 31.99 14.46
N ASP A 558 0.69 31.72 13.74
CA ASP A 558 0.45 32.07 12.34
C ASP A 558 1.28 31.29 11.30
N ARG A 559 1.41 29.96 11.46
CA ARG A 559 1.74 29.04 10.35
C ARG A 559 1.02 27.69 10.30
N SER A 560 0.14 27.37 11.25
CA SER A 560 -0.61 26.10 11.24
C SER A 560 -1.39 25.88 9.93
N ASP A 561 -2.04 26.92 9.41
CA ASP A 561 -2.79 26.85 8.14
C ASP A 561 -1.88 26.74 6.89
N GLU A 562 -0.60 27.07 7.01
CA GLU A 562 0.37 27.00 5.91
C GLU A 562 1.14 25.68 5.94
N PHE A 563 1.65 25.25 7.10
CA PHE A 563 2.42 24.02 7.24
C PHE A 563 1.56 22.74 7.26
N GLU A 564 0.35 22.77 7.82
CA GLU A 564 -0.52 21.60 7.81
C GLU A 564 -1.04 21.34 6.39
N LEU A 565 -1.42 22.39 5.64
CA LEU A 565 -1.66 22.27 4.19
C LEU A 565 -0.39 21.91 3.40
N LEU A 566 0.79 22.46 3.68
CA LEU A 566 2.02 22.06 2.97
C LEU A 566 2.41 20.60 3.26
N CYS A 567 2.19 20.07 4.46
CA CYS A 567 2.43 18.68 4.80
C CYS A 567 1.36 17.74 4.20
N ILE A 568 0.10 18.16 4.14
CA ILE A 568 -0.97 17.45 3.42
C ILE A 568 -0.65 17.41 1.91
N CYS A 569 -0.37 18.57 1.29
CA CYS A 569 -0.03 18.66 -0.13
C CYS A 569 1.27 17.91 -0.48
N SER A 570 2.34 18.04 0.30
CA SER A 570 3.61 17.34 0.02
C SER A 570 3.60 15.85 0.40
N GLY A 571 2.74 15.42 1.33
CA GLY A 571 2.54 14.02 1.68
C GLY A 571 1.65 13.25 0.69
N LEU A 572 0.56 13.86 0.21
CA LEU A 572 -0.39 13.20 -0.70
C LEU A 572 0.01 13.27 -2.19
N LEU A 573 0.87 14.22 -2.58
CA LEU A 573 1.55 14.23 -3.90
C LEU A 573 2.53 13.06 -4.12
N VAL A 574 2.80 12.25 -3.08
CA VAL A 574 3.68 11.07 -3.14
C VAL A 574 2.89 9.75 -3.19
N THR A 575 1.64 9.73 -2.73
CA THR A 575 0.81 8.51 -2.62
C THR A 575 -0.31 8.41 -3.65
N SER A 576 -0.52 9.44 -4.47
CA SER A 576 -1.37 9.38 -5.67
C SER A 576 -0.53 9.76 -6.90
N GLY A 577 -0.75 9.07 -8.03
CA GLY A 577 0.01 9.27 -9.28
C GLY A 577 -0.20 10.61 -10.00
N LEU A 578 -0.67 11.65 -9.29
CA LEU A 578 -1.03 12.97 -9.82
C LEU A 578 0.15 13.96 -9.89
N ARG A 579 1.35 13.55 -9.49
CA ARG A 579 2.58 14.36 -9.63
C ARG A 579 2.89 14.80 -11.07
N ASN A 580 2.29 14.13 -12.06
CA ASN A 580 2.45 14.40 -13.49
C ASN A 580 1.37 15.32 -14.11
N PHE A 581 0.35 15.75 -13.35
CA PHE A 581 -0.78 16.51 -13.91
C PHE A 581 -0.76 18.03 -13.66
N LEU A 582 0.00 18.53 -12.67
CA LEU A 582 -0.11 19.92 -12.19
C LEU A 582 1.18 20.79 -12.32
N PRO A 583 1.61 21.20 -13.54
CA PRO A 583 2.79 22.07 -13.72
C PRO A 583 2.59 23.56 -13.35
N GLY A 584 1.37 24.00 -12.98
CA GLY A 584 0.98 25.42 -12.98
C GLY A 584 0.87 26.13 -11.63
N LEU A 585 0.75 25.42 -10.50
CA LEU A 585 0.34 26.01 -9.21
C LEU A 585 1.42 26.81 -8.44
N TYR A 586 2.66 26.83 -8.92
CA TYR A 586 3.81 27.36 -8.16
C TYR A 586 3.89 28.89 -7.99
N ASN A 587 2.96 29.68 -8.55
CA ASN A 587 3.10 31.13 -8.69
C ASN A 587 1.86 31.98 -8.30
N GLN A 588 0.86 31.43 -7.60
CA GLN A 588 -0.30 32.21 -7.12
C GLN A 588 -0.61 31.99 -5.63
N PRO A 589 -1.02 33.03 -4.88
CA PRO A 589 -1.34 32.90 -3.47
C PRO A 589 -2.78 32.36 -3.29
N PHE A 590 -2.88 31.20 -2.64
CA PHE A 590 -4.17 30.60 -2.24
C PHE A 590 -4.92 31.44 -1.19
N TYR A 591 -4.18 32.27 -0.43
CA TYR A 591 -4.68 33.18 0.59
C TYR A 591 -4.48 34.65 0.19
N VAL A 592 -5.39 35.51 0.62
CA VAL A 592 -5.34 36.96 0.41
C VAL A 592 -5.31 37.67 1.76
N GLU A 593 -4.39 38.62 1.91
CA GLU A 593 -4.28 39.44 3.13
C GLU A 593 -5.50 40.38 3.24
N LYS A 594 -6.31 40.21 4.28
CA LYS A 594 -7.48 41.05 4.55
C LYS A 594 -7.28 41.79 5.87
N LEU A 595 -7.34 43.13 5.83
CA LEU A 595 -7.38 43.91 7.06
C LEU A 595 -8.76 43.77 7.73
N LEU A 596 -8.76 43.36 8.99
CA LEU A 596 -9.95 43.37 9.84
C LEU A 596 -10.23 44.79 10.35
N PRO A 597 -11.49 45.13 10.70
CA PRO A 597 -11.84 46.44 11.27
C PRO A 597 -11.08 46.80 12.56
N SER A 598 -10.51 45.80 13.25
CA SER A 598 -9.66 45.96 14.44
C SER A 598 -8.20 46.36 14.14
N GLY A 599 -7.86 46.65 12.87
CA GLY A 599 -6.50 46.95 12.43
C GLY A 599 -5.56 45.73 12.38
N LYS A 600 -6.03 44.54 12.79
CA LYS A 600 -5.29 43.29 12.62
C LYS A 600 -5.39 42.81 11.18
N LYS A 601 -4.29 42.27 10.65
CA LYS A 601 -4.30 41.56 9.38
C LYS A 601 -4.71 40.11 9.59
N ALA A 602 -5.49 39.54 8.69
CA ALA A 602 -5.87 38.13 8.68
C ALA A 602 -5.78 37.60 7.25
N TRP A 603 -5.19 36.42 7.09
CA TRP A 603 -5.16 35.72 5.81
C TRP A 603 -6.45 34.93 5.64
N VAL A 604 -7.12 35.11 4.50
CA VAL A 604 -8.35 34.38 4.17
C VAL A 604 -8.16 33.70 2.83
N LEU A 605 -8.82 32.55 2.61
CA LEU A 605 -8.84 31.92 1.29
C LEU A 605 -9.24 32.92 0.21
N ASN A 606 -8.66 32.79 -0.98
CA ASN A 606 -9.08 33.60 -2.12
C ASN A 606 -10.59 33.37 -2.40
N SER A 607 -11.24 34.37 -3.01
CA SER A 607 -12.71 34.39 -3.12
C SER A 607 -13.31 33.22 -3.87
N PHE A 608 -12.54 32.54 -4.73
CA PHE A 608 -12.98 31.32 -5.40
C PHE A 608 -12.89 30.11 -4.47
N LEU A 609 -11.77 29.93 -3.76
CA LEU A 609 -11.58 28.81 -2.85
C LEU A 609 -12.52 28.88 -1.64
N ASP A 610 -12.84 30.07 -1.12
CA ASP A 610 -13.89 30.25 -0.10
C ASP A 610 -15.28 29.81 -0.62
N ILE A 611 -15.60 30.10 -1.88
CA ILE A 611 -16.86 29.64 -2.52
C ILE A 611 -16.85 28.12 -2.69
N MET A 612 -15.76 27.52 -3.18
CA MET A 612 -15.64 26.08 -3.37
C MET A 612 -15.70 25.32 -2.04
N TYR A 613 -15.02 25.81 -1.01
CA TYR A 613 -15.09 25.29 0.36
C TYR A 613 -16.53 25.26 0.86
N ARG A 614 -17.27 26.37 0.74
CA ARG A 614 -18.69 26.44 1.14
C ARG A 614 -19.59 25.51 0.33
N ILE A 615 -19.34 25.33 -0.97
CA ILE A 615 -20.10 24.40 -1.80
C ILE A 615 -19.89 22.96 -1.31
N PHE A 616 -18.64 22.53 -1.13
CA PHE A 616 -18.34 21.15 -0.76
C PHE A 616 -18.68 20.84 0.70
N HIS A 617 -18.34 21.73 1.63
CA HIS A 617 -18.63 21.56 3.06
C HIS A 617 -20.14 21.40 3.32
N ASN A 618 -21.02 22.04 2.54
CA ASN A 618 -22.48 21.90 2.68
C ASN A 618 -23.10 20.73 1.89
N SER A 619 -22.31 20.08 1.03
CA SER A 619 -22.76 19.02 0.11
C SER A 619 -22.31 17.61 0.52
N PHE A 620 -21.13 17.47 1.13
CA PHE A 620 -20.60 16.19 1.61
C PHE A 620 -21.07 15.86 3.04
N PRO A 621 -21.48 14.62 3.34
CA PRO A 621 -21.82 14.20 4.70
C PRO A 621 -20.57 14.01 5.57
N HIS A 622 -20.54 14.64 6.76
CA HIS A 622 -19.42 14.52 7.73
C HIS A 622 -19.43 13.21 8.53
N ILE A 623 -19.61 12.07 7.86
CA ILE A 623 -19.67 10.75 8.50
C ILE A 623 -18.31 10.07 8.39
N GLY A 624 -17.74 9.65 9.54
CA GLY A 624 -16.47 8.94 9.63
C GLY A 624 -15.32 9.79 10.17
N ASP A 625 -14.11 9.48 9.70
CA ASP A 625 -12.86 10.12 10.07
C ASP A 625 -12.77 11.54 9.47
N LYS A 626 -12.91 12.57 10.31
CA LYS A 626 -13.03 13.97 9.87
C LYS A 626 -11.80 14.45 9.10
N ASP A 627 -10.60 14.02 9.49
CA ASP A 627 -9.36 14.49 8.88
C ASP A 627 -9.26 14.03 7.42
N LYS A 628 -9.74 12.82 7.13
CA LYS A 628 -9.85 12.29 5.76
C LYS A 628 -10.94 12.97 4.93
N VAL A 629 -12.04 13.37 5.56
CA VAL A 629 -13.08 14.18 4.90
C VAL A 629 -12.51 15.55 4.54
N HIS A 630 -11.80 16.21 5.46
CA HIS A 630 -11.18 17.51 5.22
C HIS A 630 -10.07 17.46 4.14
N ALA A 631 -9.21 16.44 4.14
CA ALA A 631 -8.22 16.24 3.08
C ALA A 631 -8.87 16.12 1.69
N HIS A 632 -9.92 15.29 1.57
CA HIS A 632 -10.61 15.10 0.28
C HIS A 632 -11.37 16.36 -0.18
N LEU A 633 -11.89 17.18 0.75
CA LEU A 633 -12.47 18.49 0.42
C LEU A 633 -11.42 19.44 -0.16
N VAL A 634 -10.18 19.43 0.36
CA VAL A 634 -9.06 20.23 -0.18
C VAL A 634 -8.67 19.75 -1.58
N ASP A 635 -8.58 18.43 -1.81
CA ASP A 635 -8.31 17.87 -3.15
C ASP A 635 -9.35 18.36 -4.18
N MET A 636 -10.65 18.28 -3.86
CA MET A 636 -11.72 18.77 -4.75
C MET A 636 -11.62 20.28 -5.03
N MET A 637 -11.21 21.08 -4.05
CA MET A 637 -11.00 22.53 -4.23
C MET A 637 -9.84 22.83 -5.17
N LEU A 638 -8.73 22.09 -5.06
CA LEU A 638 -7.54 22.26 -5.90
C LEU A 638 -7.82 21.84 -7.35
N ILE A 639 -8.50 20.70 -7.57
CA ILE A 639 -8.92 20.25 -8.91
C ILE A 639 -9.87 21.29 -9.55
N CYS A 640 -10.78 21.89 -8.78
CA CYS A 640 -11.67 22.92 -9.30
C CYS A 640 -10.95 24.22 -9.70
N GLU A 641 -9.87 24.60 -9.00
CA GLU A 641 -9.02 25.73 -9.40
C GLU A 641 -8.21 25.41 -10.66
N GLU A 642 -7.69 24.19 -10.81
CA GLU A 642 -7.01 23.73 -12.03
C GLU A 642 -7.93 23.74 -13.26
N VAL A 643 -9.12 23.15 -13.15
CA VAL A 643 -10.09 23.08 -14.26
C VAL A 643 -10.59 24.48 -14.65
N ARG A 644 -10.67 25.40 -13.68
CA ARG A 644 -10.99 26.82 -13.91
C ARG A 644 -9.92 27.55 -14.72
N HIS A 645 -8.63 27.25 -14.51
CA HIS A 645 -7.54 27.88 -15.27
C HIS A 645 -7.29 27.23 -16.65
N SER A 646 -7.68 25.97 -16.82
CA SER A 646 -7.52 25.23 -18.09
C SER A 646 -8.71 25.35 -19.05
N GLN A 647 -9.85 25.90 -18.63
CA GLN A 647 -11.04 26.08 -19.48
C GLN A 647 -11.54 27.53 -19.52
N SER A 648 -11.89 28.02 -20.71
CA SER A 648 -12.54 29.32 -20.93
C SER A 648 -14.07 29.29 -20.78
N GLN A 649 -14.62 28.13 -20.41
CA GLN A 649 -16.05 27.88 -20.20
C GLN A 649 -16.43 28.05 -18.72
N PRO A 650 -17.72 28.22 -18.37
CA PRO A 650 -18.15 28.19 -16.96
C PRO A 650 -17.79 26.85 -16.30
N LEU A 651 -17.18 26.91 -15.12
CA LEU A 651 -16.73 25.73 -14.38
C LEU A 651 -17.91 24.82 -14.00
N ASP A 652 -18.00 23.65 -14.64
CA ASP A 652 -18.98 22.62 -14.27
C ASP A 652 -18.44 21.75 -13.12
N VAL A 653 -18.62 22.24 -11.90
CA VAL A 653 -18.27 21.54 -10.66
C VAL A 653 -18.98 20.17 -10.57
N SER A 654 -20.17 20.02 -11.15
CA SER A 654 -20.90 18.74 -11.12
C SER A 654 -20.25 17.67 -11.98
N TYR A 655 -19.68 18.07 -13.13
CA TYR A 655 -18.87 17.18 -13.97
C TYR A 655 -17.58 16.76 -13.25
N ILE A 656 -16.89 17.68 -12.57
CA ILE A 656 -15.67 17.39 -11.79
C ILE A 656 -15.98 16.39 -10.67
N MET A 657 -16.99 16.67 -9.84
CA MET A 657 -17.44 15.76 -8.78
C MET A 657 -17.82 14.37 -9.31
N TRP A 658 -18.42 14.29 -10.50
CA TRP A 658 -18.79 13.01 -11.11
C TRP A 658 -17.57 12.25 -11.67
N CYS A 659 -16.62 12.94 -12.28
CA CYS A 659 -15.35 12.35 -12.71
C CYS A 659 -14.57 11.78 -11.52
N GLU A 660 -14.51 12.50 -10.41
CA GLU A 660 -13.84 12.07 -9.18
C GLU A 660 -14.58 10.94 -8.47
N LEU A 661 -15.91 10.99 -8.37
CA LEU A 661 -16.69 9.87 -7.84
C LEU A 661 -16.52 8.61 -8.70
N ARG A 662 -16.52 8.75 -10.03
CA ARG A 662 -16.25 7.66 -10.96
C ARG A 662 -14.82 7.13 -10.79
N PHE A 663 -13.82 8.00 -10.72
CA PHE A 663 -12.43 7.62 -10.51
C PHE A 663 -12.26 6.86 -9.19
N ALA A 664 -12.85 7.35 -8.09
CA ALA A 664 -12.87 6.68 -6.79
C ALA A 664 -13.58 5.32 -6.85
N MET A 665 -14.71 5.19 -7.55
CA MET A 665 -15.41 3.91 -7.74
C MET A 665 -14.60 2.89 -8.56
N PHE A 666 -13.83 3.34 -9.56
CA PHE A 666 -13.00 2.45 -10.38
C PHE A 666 -11.65 2.10 -9.69
N THR A 667 -11.07 3.01 -8.91
CA THR A 667 -9.77 2.79 -8.22
C THR A 667 -9.89 2.13 -6.85
N ARG A 668 -11.03 2.23 -6.16
CA ARG A 668 -11.23 1.62 -4.82
C ARG A 668 -11.95 0.26 -4.85
N LYS A 669 -11.92 -0.48 -5.96
CA LYS A 669 -12.53 -1.81 -6.04
C LYS A 669 -11.79 -2.85 -5.18
N LYS A 670 -12.32 -3.12 -3.99
CA LYS A 670 -12.85 -4.46 -3.73
C LYS A 670 -14.34 -4.43 -4.09
N LEU A 671 -14.67 -4.89 -5.30
CA LEU A 671 -16.07 -5.18 -5.66
C LEU A 671 -16.28 -6.68 -5.44
N TYR A 672 -17.27 -7.05 -4.64
CA TYR A 672 -17.73 -8.44 -4.57
C TYR A 672 -18.51 -8.77 -5.86
N PRO A 673 -18.58 -10.05 -6.30
CA PRO A 673 -18.84 -10.36 -7.71
C PRO A 673 -20.28 -10.16 -8.22
N ASP A 674 -21.28 -10.02 -7.35
CA ASP A 674 -22.68 -10.36 -7.71
C ASP A 674 -23.70 -9.20 -7.82
N ASP A 675 -23.32 -7.95 -7.49
CA ASP A 675 -24.28 -6.81 -7.53
C ASP A 675 -24.21 -6.00 -8.84
N GLU A 676 -25.22 -6.13 -9.70
CA GLU A 676 -25.42 -5.27 -10.89
C GLU A 676 -25.79 -3.83 -10.49
N PHE A 677 -24.85 -2.90 -10.64
CA PHE A 677 -25.11 -1.48 -10.38
C PHE A 677 -25.83 -0.79 -11.56
N LEU A 678 -27.17 -0.86 -11.57
CA LEU A 678 -28.01 -0.18 -12.56
C LEU A 678 -27.96 1.36 -12.42
N ALA A 679 -27.06 2.00 -13.18
CA ALA A 679 -26.98 3.45 -13.26
C ALA A 679 -28.19 4.06 -13.99
N PHE A 680 -29.16 4.56 -13.22
CA PHE A 680 -30.35 5.24 -13.75
C PHE A 680 -30.03 6.48 -14.62
N ALA A 681 -30.92 6.75 -15.57
CA ALA A 681 -30.68 7.60 -16.74
C ALA A 681 -30.13 9.01 -16.46
N ARG A 682 -29.28 9.48 -17.39
CA ARG A 682 -28.62 10.80 -17.38
C ARG A 682 -29.62 11.95 -17.33
N ILE A 683 -29.44 12.87 -16.38
CA ILE A 683 -29.97 14.24 -16.48
C ILE A 683 -28.77 15.18 -16.58
N ARG A 684 -28.52 15.70 -17.79
CA ARG A 684 -27.55 16.78 -18.01
C ARG A 684 -28.29 18.10 -17.76
N HIS A 685 -27.97 18.80 -16.69
CA HIS A 685 -28.44 20.17 -16.50
C HIS A 685 -27.62 21.11 -17.39
N GLU A 686 -28.27 22.10 -18.00
CA GLU A 686 -27.55 23.21 -18.65
C GLU A 686 -26.76 24.01 -17.59
N PRO A 687 -25.58 24.57 -17.95
CA PRO A 687 -24.76 25.32 -17.01
C PRO A 687 -25.52 26.52 -16.44
N ILE A 688 -25.82 26.47 -15.15
CA ILE A 688 -26.57 27.51 -14.44
C ILE A 688 -25.69 28.75 -14.34
N LYS A 689 -25.90 29.74 -15.23
CA LYS A 689 -25.27 31.06 -15.13
C LYS A 689 -25.72 31.75 -13.85
N LEU A 690 -24.86 31.77 -12.84
CA LEU A 690 -25.05 32.54 -11.61
C LEU A 690 -25.29 34.01 -11.96
N ARG A 691 -26.41 34.58 -11.48
CA ARG A 691 -26.70 36.00 -11.67
C ARG A 691 -25.72 36.84 -10.85
N VAL A 692 -24.78 37.49 -11.53
CA VAL A 692 -23.98 38.56 -10.92
C VAL A 692 -24.91 39.74 -10.66
N LYS A 693 -25.35 39.92 -9.41
CA LYS A 693 -25.95 41.19 -8.96
C LYS A 693 -24.82 42.18 -8.69
N PRO A 694 -24.89 43.44 -9.16
CA PRO A 694 -23.77 44.38 -9.09
C PRO A 694 -23.50 44.97 -7.69
N GLN A 695 -24.21 44.53 -6.65
CA GLN A 695 -24.01 44.96 -5.27
C GLN A 695 -24.19 43.79 -4.30
N TRP A 696 -23.09 43.22 -3.84
CA TRP A 696 -23.04 42.67 -2.48
C TRP A 696 -22.76 43.85 -1.55
N ALA A 697 -23.71 44.15 -0.66
CA ALA A 697 -23.61 45.29 0.23
C ALA A 697 -22.50 45.08 1.27
N ASN A 698 -21.69 46.11 1.50
CA ASN A 698 -20.68 46.12 2.55
C ASN A 698 -21.34 46.00 3.93
N THR A 699 -20.94 45.01 4.72
CA THR A 699 -21.52 44.71 6.05
C THR A 699 -21.00 45.64 7.16
N THR A 700 -21.16 46.95 6.99
CA THR A 700 -20.66 47.96 7.96
C THR A 700 -21.73 48.96 8.45
N THR A 701 -22.90 49.06 7.82
CA THR A 701 -23.90 50.12 8.10
C THR A 701 -25.30 49.60 8.44
N ARG A 702 -25.42 48.86 9.56
CA ARG A 702 -26.74 48.58 10.19
C ARG A 702 -26.71 48.59 11.73
N ALA A 703 -25.81 49.38 12.33
CA ALA A 703 -25.73 49.55 13.79
C ALA A 703 -26.56 50.74 14.34
N GLU A 704 -27.12 51.59 13.48
CA GLU A 704 -27.70 52.90 13.87
C GLU A 704 -29.20 53.05 13.55
N SER A 705 -29.94 51.95 13.32
CA SER A 705 -31.34 52.03 12.85
C SER A 705 -32.25 50.89 13.32
N ALA A 706 -32.35 50.68 14.64
CA ALA A 706 -33.46 49.96 15.29
C ALA A 706 -33.54 50.21 16.81
N ALA A 707 -33.30 51.45 17.26
CA ALA A 707 -33.67 51.88 18.61
C ALA A 707 -35.06 52.56 18.58
N ALA A 708 -36.11 51.77 18.30
CA ALA A 708 -37.50 52.23 18.38
C ALA A 708 -38.49 51.06 18.48
N GLN A 709 -39.44 51.20 19.42
CA GLN A 709 -40.73 50.50 19.57
C GLN A 709 -40.73 49.03 20.06
N MET A 710 -41.06 48.90 21.35
CA MET A 710 -41.76 47.78 21.97
C MET A 710 -43.27 47.98 21.85
N ASP A 711 -44.04 46.88 21.72
CA ASP A 711 -45.20 46.47 22.55
C ASP A 711 -46.02 45.36 21.81
N VAL A 712 -46.20 44.17 22.41
CA VAL A 712 -47.44 43.66 23.09
C VAL A 712 -48.59 43.42 22.09
N ASP A 713 -49.28 42.27 21.93
CA ASP A 713 -49.36 40.91 22.56
C ASP A 713 -50.16 39.99 21.57
N ALA A 714 -50.38 38.66 21.67
CA ALA A 714 -49.90 37.51 22.48
C ALA A 714 -50.39 36.17 21.80
N ASP A 715 -50.24 35.01 22.47
CA ASP A 715 -50.96 33.71 22.31
C ASP A 715 -50.89 32.91 20.97
N GLU A 716 -50.77 31.56 20.89
CA GLU A 716 -50.39 30.47 21.82
C GLU A 716 -50.15 29.15 20.99
N ILE A 717 -49.54 28.09 21.57
CA ILE A 717 -49.49 26.65 21.09
C ILE A 717 -48.53 26.37 19.89
N GLU A 718 -47.69 25.31 19.78
CA GLU A 718 -47.52 23.98 20.44
C GLU A 718 -46.01 23.59 20.63
N GLU A 719 -45.72 22.41 21.21
CA GLU A 719 -44.38 21.96 21.68
C GLU A 719 -43.34 21.54 20.60
N GLU A 720 -42.04 21.79 20.85
CA GLU A 720 -40.91 21.02 20.28
C GLU A 720 -39.69 21.04 21.24
N ASP A 721 -39.12 19.88 21.58
CA ASP A 721 -37.94 19.73 22.45
C ASP A 721 -36.62 19.88 21.67
N ALA A 722 -35.74 20.79 22.10
CA ALA A 722 -34.34 20.83 21.65
C ALA A 722 -33.39 21.51 22.67
N ASP A 723 -32.32 20.80 23.07
CA ASP A 723 -31.16 21.37 23.75
C ASP A 723 -29.91 21.20 22.86
N GLU A 724 -29.59 22.22 22.06
CA GLU A 724 -28.28 22.40 21.41
C GLU A 724 -27.56 23.63 22.00
N ASP A 725 -26.49 23.41 22.76
CA ASP A 725 -25.50 24.42 23.14
C ASP A 725 -24.23 24.26 22.29
N CYS A 726 -23.57 25.29 21.75
CA CYS A 726 -23.99 26.67 21.52
C CYS A 726 -23.00 27.33 20.52
N PHE A 727 -23.45 27.82 19.37
CA PHE A 727 -22.69 28.83 18.57
C PHE A 727 -23.62 29.65 17.67
N ALA A 728 -24.48 30.47 18.27
CA ALA A 728 -25.39 31.34 17.54
C ALA A 728 -24.62 32.46 16.80
N GLY A 729 -24.86 32.61 15.49
CA GLY A 729 -24.16 33.64 14.70
C GLY A 729 -24.62 33.90 13.26
N TYR A 730 -25.47 33.06 12.64
CA TYR A 730 -25.99 33.30 11.29
C TYR A 730 -27.40 32.74 11.09
N SER A 731 -28.38 33.62 10.90
CA SER A 731 -29.72 33.26 10.40
C SER A 731 -29.70 33.10 8.87
N LEU A 732 -29.94 31.89 8.35
CA LEU A 732 -30.12 31.68 6.92
C LEU A 732 -31.52 32.11 6.45
N SER A 733 -31.59 32.81 5.31
CA SER A 733 -32.80 32.83 4.48
C SER A 733 -32.49 32.88 2.98
N SER A 734 -32.35 31.70 2.35
CA SER A 734 -33.09 31.38 1.12
C SER A 734 -32.93 29.89 0.81
N SER A 735 -34.03 29.24 0.44
CA SER A 735 -34.17 27.81 0.14
C SER A 735 -32.97 27.17 -0.59
N GLU A 736 -32.49 26.04 -0.07
CA GLU A 736 -31.55 25.13 -0.75
C GLU A 736 -32.08 24.79 -2.16
N PRO A 737 -31.30 25.01 -3.24
CA PRO A 737 -31.75 24.70 -4.60
C PRO A 737 -32.13 23.23 -4.75
N SER A 738 -33.22 22.93 -5.46
CA SER A 738 -33.73 21.55 -5.55
C SER A 738 -32.73 20.56 -6.16
N TRP A 739 -31.81 21.02 -7.02
CA TRP A 739 -30.71 20.21 -7.54
C TRP A 739 -29.67 19.89 -6.46
N ALA A 740 -29.34 20.84 -5.58
CA ALA A 740 -28.41 20.65 -4.47
C ALA A 740 -29.01 19.68 -3.45
N LYS A 741 -30.30 19.84 -3.11
CA LYS A 741 -31.04 18.91 -2.25
C LYS A 741 -31.12 17.49 -2.85
N LYS A 742 -31.36 17.36 -4.17
CA LYS A 742 -31.34 16.05 -4.87
C LYS A 742 -29.94 15.43 -4.95
N LEU A 743 -28.89 16.22 -5.21
CA LEU A 743 -27.51 15.74 -5.24
C LEU A 743 -27.06 15.28 -3.84
N LYS A 744 -27.33 16.07 -2.82
CA LYS A 744 -27.10 15.76 -1.40
C LYS A 744 -27.84 14.50 -0.96
N ASN A 745 -29.09 14.31 -1.38
CA ASN A 745 -29.83 13.08 -1.09
C ASN A 745 -29.26 11.86 -1.84
N LYS A 746 -28.81 12.00 -3.10
CA LYS A 746 -28.14 10.92 -3.85
C LYS A 746 -26.75 10.57 -3.30
N MET A 747 -25.95 11.57 -2.93
CA MET A 747 -24.66 11.37 -2.28
C MET A 747 -24.83 10.75 -0.90
N LYS A 748 -25.83 11.19 -0.12
CA LYS A 748 -26.24 10.50 1.11
C LYS A 748 -26.60 9.05 0.81
N ALA A 749 -27.49 8.73 -0.13
CA ALA A 749 -27.87 7.36 -0.45
C ALA A 749 -26.67 6.46 -0.84
N LEU A 750 -25.76 6.96 -1.68
CA LEU A 750 -24.53 6.25 -2.07
C LEU A 750 -23.59 5.98 -0.87
N PHE A 751 -23.28 7.01 -0.09
CA PHE A 751 -22.48 6.84 1.13
C PHE A 751 -23.21 6.02 2.20
N TYR A 752 -24.54 6.02 2.23
CA TYR A 752 -25.35 5.30 3.22
C TYR A 752 -25.44 3.80 2.90
N MET A 753 -25.49 3.41 1.63
CA MET A 753 -25.31 2.00 1.24
C MET A 753 -23.91 1.50 1.64
N GLN A 754 -22.86 2.29 1.40
CA GLN A 754 -21.50 1.96 1.85
C GLN A 754 -21.34 2.00 3.38
N ALA A 755 -22.12 2.83 4.07
CA ALA A 755 -22.08 2.97 5.52
C ALA A 755 -22.98 1.98 6.27
N LYS A 756 -23.91 1.24 5.63
CA LYS A 756 -24.80 0.31 6.35
C LYS A 756 -24.00 -0.81 7.05
N GLU A 757 -22.92 -1.28 6.46
CA GLU A 757 -21.99 -2.24 7.08
C GLU A 757 -21.03 -1.60 8.10
N GLN A 758 -20.53 -0.38 7.84
CA GLN A 758 -19.69 0.35 8.78
C GLN A 758 -20.47 0.77 10.03
N TYR A 759 -21.75 1.10 9.87
CA TYR A 759 -22.69 1.40 10.94
C TYR A 759 -23.00 0.14 11.76
N ARG A 760 -23.31 -0.99 11.11
CA ARG A 760 -23.44 -2.30 11.80
C ARG A 760 -22.18 -2.66 12.58
N SER A 761 -21.00 -2.42 12.02
CA SER A 761 -19.71 -2.61 12.70
C SER A 761 -19.53 -1.66 13.90
N HIS A 762 -19.88 -0.38 13.77
CA HIS A 762 -19.82 0.60 14.85
C HIS A 762 -20.81 0.27 15.99
N VAL A 763 -22.04 -0.14 15.64
CA VAL A 763 -23.07 -0.59 16.59
C VAL A 763 -22.62 -1.85 17.31
N ALA A 764 -22.10 -2.86 16.60
CA ALA A 764 -21.54 -4.07 17.20
C ALA A 764 -20.37 -3.73 18.16
N GLN A 765 -19.52 -2.77 17.81
CA GLN A 765 -18.43 -2.30 18.67
C GLN A 765 -18.92 -1.50 19.89
N LYS A 766 -20.03 -0.75 19.78
CA LYS A 766 -20.70 -0.10 20.95
C LYS A 766 -21.36 -1.15 21.86
N GLU A 767 -22.06 -2.12 21.29
CA GLU A 767 -22.69 -3.24 22.02
C GLU A 767 -21.64 -4.11 22.73
N SER A 768 -20.49 -4.39 22.10
CA SER A 768 -19.39 -5.09 22.79
C SER A 768 -18.89 -4.31 24.00
N ARG A 769 -18.60 -3.00 23.83
CA ARG A 769 -18.17 -2.14 24.94
C ARG A 769 -19.20 -2.05 26.09
N ARG A 770 -20.50 -2.13 25.78
CA ARG A 770 -21.55 -2.25 26.81
C ARG A 770 -21.45 -3.56 27.58
N ARG A 771 -21.28 -4.71 26.90
CA ARG A 771 -21.11 -6.02 27.55
C ARG A 771 -19.85 -6.07 28.41
N ASP A 772 -18.72 -5.56 27.91
CA ASP A 772 -17.45 -5.54 28.63
C ASP A 772 -17.55 -4.70 29.92
N LYS A 773 -18.21 -3.52 29.86
CA LYS A 773 -18.48 -2.69 31.04
C LYS A 773 -19.49 -3.30 32.02
N GLN A 774 -20.45 -4.07 31.53
CA GLN A 774 -21.38 -4.82 32.38
C GLN A 774 -20.63 -5.93 33.16
N ILE A 775 -19.73 -6.66 32.48
CA ILE A 775 -18.88 -7.69 33.10
C ILE A 775 -18.00 -7.07 34.19
N LEU A 776 -17.30 -5.97 33.90
CA LEU A 776 -16.42 -5.29 34.88
C LEU A 776 -17.18 -4.78 36.12
N ARG A 777 -18.45 -4.36 35.98
CA ARG A 777 -19.30 -4.00 37.13
C ARG A 777 -19.65 -5.19 38.03
N THR A 778 -19.80 -6.39 37.47
CA THR A 778 -19.97 -7.62 38.28
C THR A 778 -18.75 -7.93 39.17
N PHE A 779 -17.57 -7.42 38.81
CA PHE A 779 -16.35 -7.53 39.62
C PHE A 779 -16.12 -6.32 40.55
N GLY A 780 -17.08 -5.41 40.67
CA GLY A 780 -17.07 -4.32 41.65
C GLY A 780 -16.43 -3.00 41.20
N GLU A 781 -16.00 -2.87 39.94
CA GLU A 781 -15.43 -1.62 39.44
C GLU A 781 -16.50 -0.57 39.05
N GLN A 782 -16.34 0.66 39.56
CA GLN A 782 -17.16 1.81 39.17
C GLN A 782 -16.62 2.47 37.90
N ILE A 783 -17.23 2.15 36.76
CA ILE A 783 -16.86 2.69 35.44
C ILE A 783 -17.87 3.77 35.00
N SER A 784 -17.34 4.95 34.66
CA SER A 784 -18.09 6.10 34.14
C SER A 784 -18.70 5.83 32.75
N ILE A 785 -19.84 6.47 32.48
CA ILE A 785 -20.65 6.20 31.29
C ILE A 785 -20.40 7.30 30.24
N GLY A 786 -19.97 6.90 29.04
CA GLY A 786 -19.77 7.80 27.90
C GLY A 786 -20.94 7.80 26.90
N SER A 787 -20.65 8.12 25.63
CA SER A 787 -21.60 8.21 24.51
C SER A 787 -22.24 6.87 24.07
N GLU A 788 -22.16 5.85 24.92
CA GLU A 788 -22.72 4.51 24.76
C GLU A 788 -24.18 4.41 25.24
N ARG A 789 -24.73 5.45 25.89
CA ARG A 789 -26.13 5.47 26.34
C ARG A 789 -27.11 5.39 25.17
N VAL A 790 -26.83 6.11 24.09
CA VAL A 790 -27.70 6.18 22.91
C VAL A 790 -27.06 5.45 21.73
N ILE A 791 -27.84 4.53 21.15
CA ILE A 791 -27.64 3.97 19.83
C ILE A 791 -28.86 4.41 19.03
N THR A 792 -28.64 5.22 17.99
CA THR A 792 -29.71 5.70 17.11
C THR A 792 -30.41 4.50 16.46
N SER A 793 -31.73 4.53 16.28
CA SER A 793 -32.41 3.44 15.57
C SER A 793 -32.13 3.54 14.06
N GLU A 794 -32.05 2.39 13.37
CA GLU A 794 -31.86 2.32 11.92
C GLU A 794 -33.01 3.08 11.20
N ALA A 795 -34.24 3.01 11.74
CA ALA A 795 -35.43 3.71 11.27
C ALA A 795 -35.33 5.25 11.37
N ALA A 796 -34.77 5.81 12.45
CA ALA A 796 -34.57 7.27 12.57
C ALA A 796 -33.55 7.82 11.56
N CYS A 797 -32.81 6.93 10.90
CA CYS A 797 -31.75 7.23 9.96
C CYS A 797 -32.21 7.05 8.48
N GLU A 798 -33.38 6.43 8.25
CA GLU A 798 -34.02 6.25 6.93
C GLU A 798 -35.01 7.37 6.54
N VAL A 799 -35.42 8.26 7.46
CA VAL A 799 -36.45 9.31 7.30
C VAL A 799 -36.10 10.42 6.26
N GLY A 800 -35.01 10.26 5.51
CA GLY A 800 -34.57 11.19 4.45
C GLY A 800 -34.87 10.75 3.02
N LEU A 801 -35.35 9.51 2.81
CA LEU A 801 -35.66 8.99 1.48
C LEU A 801 -37.13 9.26 1.12
N PRO A 802 -37.44 10.06 0.08
CA PRO A 802 -38.77 10.01 -0.50
C PRO A 802 -38.97 8.64 -1.15
N VAL A 803 -40.07 7.98 -0.81
CA VAL A 803 -40.57 6.83 -1.55
C VAL A 803 -41.34 7.40 -2.75
N ASP A 804 -40.64 7.56 -3.87
CA ASP A 804 -41.13 7.59 -5.28
C ASP A 804 -39.96 7.90 -6.26
#